data_AF-A0A6S7FRA3-F1
#
_entry.id   AF-A0A6S7FRA3-F1
#
_cell.length_a   1.000
_cell.length_b   1.000
_cell.length_c   1.000
_cell.angle_alpha   90.00
_cell.angle_beta   90.00
_cell.angle_gamma   90.00
#
_symmetry.space_group_name_H-M   'P 1'
#
loop_
_entity.id
_entity.type
_entity.pdbx_description
1 polymer ?
#
loop_
_entity_poly.entity_id
_entity_poly.type
_entity_poly.pdbx_seq_one_letter_code
_entity_poly.pdbx_strand_id
1 'polypeptide(L)'
;MWRWTQCNQLQNSFSQTCLSAPETPVNWGRLKLSTCDCHDNHQVWACTDDVIRLHGTILNVNYGNRRGGDRVGLFQGTGSWSKWKVYGEDLRVCEKRKATDLEDFMIYNSAHDKCISIDGLSKVTARTCALTSPNRMWKWTKYGQLQSIFTHRCLTAPDPAVEWGRVELVDCDKNNGRQIWSCSEDFVRLPGTTLNLNFGNVQGGDYLVLYQGTGSWSKWKLFDKEKSICEKRKAANLERFMIYNSAHDKCISIDGLSKVTARTCALTSPNSMWKWTKYGQLQSIFTLGCPTAPDPQVDWGRVELAVCDKSNGRQIWSCSKDFLRLAGTTLNLNFGNVQGGDYLVLYQGTGSWSKWELFGKEKSICEKRKDNLSTSPRTQFTVQTTTRLGPSTRNPTEITTPTQSGKGFLIYSAAHNKCISIIGNDIITARTCDQISANQMWRWTACDQLQNSFSQTCLSAPETPVNWDRLKLSTCDCHDNHQVWACTDDFIRLHGTILNVNYGNRRGGDRVVLFQGTGSWSNWKVYGEDLRVCEKRKDVIVTTTPMLPTTPQPTTSPSTPIKISTATPTLPGFQIYSADHDKCISVSNIDVIAMSCDFDDVNQWWTWTNENQLKNQNLNKCLDVNGNIKDWARLHISVCDHLSLGQLWSCHHDLVHVIGTDLNMNYGNKAEPHIVLYSGTGQWSRWKIFGTSVNVCEAKPMIGFDHVEVF
;
A
#
# COMPACT_ATOMS: atom_id res chain seq x y z
N MET A 1 -15.80 -13.67 -18.32
CA MET A 1 -15.73 -12.21 -18.07
C MET A 1 -14.90 -11.56 -19.16
N TRP A 2 -15.28 -10.35 -19.57
CA TRP A 2 -14.57 -9.60 -20.62
C TRP A 2 -14.16 -8.24 -20.06
N ARG A 3 -13.00 -7.75 -20.49
CA ARG A 3 -12.53 -6.40 -20.20
C ARG A 3 -12.08 -5.70 -21.47
N TRP A 4 -12.24 -4.39 -21.49
CA TRP A 4 -11.59 -3.55 -22.48
C TRP A 4 -10.11 -3.42 -22.12
N THR A 5 -9.23 -3.64 -23.10
CA THR A 5 -7.81 -3.29 -22.96
C THR A 5 -7.59 -1.83 -23.37
N GLN A 6 -6.45 -1.27 -22.96
CA GLN A 6 -6.03 0.09 -23.33
C GLN A 6 -5.82 0.27 -24.84
N CYS A 7 -5.75 -0.83 -25.60
CA CYS A 7 -5.65 -0.85 -27.06
C CYS A 7 -7.01 -1.00 -27.75
N ASN A 8 -8.12 -0.77 -27.04
CA ASN A 8 -9.48 -0.97 -27.54
C ASN A 8 -9.78 -2.41 -27.97
N GLN A 9 -9.16 -3.40 -27.33
CA GLN A 9 -9.46 -4.81 -27.57
C GLN A 9 -10.43 -5.33 -26.51
N LEU A 10 -11.24 -6.33 -26.87
CA LEU A 10 -12.05 -7.06 -25.90
C LEU A 10 -11.27 -8.30 -25.49
N GLN A 11 -10.64 -8.24 -24.33
CA GLN A 11 -9.90 -9.36 -23.76
C GLN A 11 -10.83 -10.19 -22.88
N ASN A 12 -10.80 -11.49 -23.11
CA ASN A 12 -11.42 -12.44 -22.20
C ASN A 12 -10.53 -12.55 -20.95
N SER A 13 -11.06 -12.17 -19.79
CA SER A 13 -10.30 -12.13 -18.53
C SER A 13 -9.86 -13.51 -18.03
N PHE A 14 -10.41 -14.58 -18.60
CA PHE A 14 -10.07 -15.96 -18.23
C PHE A 14 -8.93 -16.51 -19.07
N SER A 15 -9.11 -16.52 -20.40
CA SER A 15 -8.09 -17.04 -21.31
C SER A 15 -6.95 -16.05 -21.60
N GLN A 16 -7.08 -14.80 -21.15
CA GLN A 16 -6.18 -13.68 -21.49
C GLN A 16 -6.04 -13.46 -23.01
N THR A 17 -6.94 -14.02 -23.82
CA THR A 17 -6.99 -13.86 -25.28
C THR A 17 -7.98 -12.77 -25.67
N CYS A 18 -7.73 -12.15 -26.81
CA CYS A 18 -8.54 -11.07 -27.34
C CYS A 18 -9.51 -11.57 -28.40
N LEU A 19 -10.70 -10.99 -28.42
CA LEU A 19 -11.67 -11.15 -29.48
C LEU A 19 -11.08 -10.59 -30.77
N SER A 20 -11.02 -11.43 -31.80
CA SER A 20 -10.40 -11.14 -33.08
C SER A 20 -11.36 -11.44 -34.23
N ALA A 21 -11.43 -10.52 -35.18
CA ALA A 21 -12.07 -10.72 -36.47
C ALA A 21 -11.26 -11.72 -37.32
N PRO A 22 -11.90 -12.38 -38.30
CA PRO A 22 -11.16 -13.14 -39.29
C PRO A 22 -10.28 -12.20 -40.14
N GLU A 23 -9.18 -12.72 -40.69
CA GLU A 23 -8.23 -11.97 -41.54
C GLU A 23 -8.88 -11.29 -42.74
N THR A 24 -10.02 -11.84 -43.19
CA THR A 24 -10.92 -11.20 -44.15
C THR A 24 -12.27 -10.96 -43.47
N PRO A 25 -12.48 -9.78 -42.86
CA PRO A 25 -13.73 -9.43 -42.23
C PRO A 25 -14.88 -9.41 -43.24
N VAL A 26 -15.79 -10.36 -43.12
CA VAL A 26 -16.98 -10.46 -43.97
C VAL A 26 -18.23 -10.47 -43.13
N ASN A 27 -19.37 -10.22 -43.77
CA ASN A 27 -20.66 -10.39 -43.14
C ASN A 27 -20.84 -11.85 -42.70
N TRP A 28 -21.22 -12.07 -41.44
CA TRP A 28 -21.21 -13.36 -40.74
C TRP A 28 -19.85 -14.01 -40.52
N GLY A 29 -18.77 -13.23 -40.62
CA GLY A 29 -17.43 -13.65 -40.25
C GLY A 29 -17.39 -14.15 -38.81
N ARG A 30 -16.78 -15.33 -38.60
CA ARG A 30 -16.64 -15.91 -37.27
C ARG A 30 -15.58 -15.15 -36.49
N LEU A 31 -15.97 -14.68 -35.31
CA LEU A 31 -15.03 -14.15 -34.35
C LEU A 31 -14.26 -15.31 -33.72
N LYS A 32 -12.98 -15.08 -33.47
CA LYS A 32 -12.08 -16.03 -32.80
C LYS A 32 -11.46 -15.38 -31.57
N LEU A 33 -10.91 -16.22 -30.70
CA LEU A 33 -10.02 -15.77 -29.65
C LEU A 33 -8.58 -15.99 -30.11
N SER A 34 -7.74 -14.97 -30.02
CA SER A 34 -6.32 -15.04 -30.35
C SER A 34 -5.49 -14.33 -29.29
N THR A 35 -4.17 -14.54 -29.31
CA THR A 35 -3.24 -13.76 -28.49
C THR A 35 -3.48 -12.27 -28.71
N CYS A 36 -3.57 -11.52 -27.61
CA CYS A 36 -3.78 -10.08 -27.67
C CYS A 36 -2.58 -9.37 -28.31
N ASP A 37 -2.81 -8.68 -29.42
CA ASP A 37 -1.80 -7.84 -30.07
C ASP A 37 -2.40 -6.49 -30.46
N CYS A 38 -1.92 -5.43 -29.79
CA CYS A 38 -2.39 -4.06 -29.98
C CYS A 38 -2.16 -3.52 -31.40
N HIS A 39 -1.29 -4.16 -32.19
CA HIS A 39 -1.02 -3.78 -33.58
C HIS A 39 -1.90 -4.55 -34.57
N ASP A 40 -2.63 -5.57 -34.11
CA ASP A 40 -3.56 -6.33 -34.94
C ASP A 40 -4.91 -5.60 -35.05
N ASN A 41 -5.11 -4.92 -36.19
CA ASN A 41 -6.35 -4.19 -36.48
C ASN A 41 -7.61 -5.08 -36.45
N HIS A 42 -7.47 -6.42 -36.54
CA HIS A 42 -8.60 -7.36 -36.41
C HIS A 42 -9.07 -7.51 -34.95
N GLN A 43 -8.29 -7.04 -33.98
CA GLN A 43 -8.59 -7.12 -32.55
C GLN A 43 -9.03 -5.79 -31.96
N VAL A 44 -9.02 -4.71 -32.76
CA VAL A 44 -9.36 -3.36 -32.31
C VAL A 44 -10.83 -3.09 -32.56
N TRP A 45 -11.56 -2.74 -31.50
CA TRP A 45 -13.00 -2.51 -31.55
C TRP A 45 -13.36 -1.07 -31.17
N ALA A 46 -14.06 -0.39 -32.08
CA ALA A 46 -14.78 0.81 -31.76
C ALA A 46 -16.04 0.47 -30.96
N CYS A 47 -16.41 1.33 -30.01
CA CYS A 47 -17.63 1.16 -29.22
C CYS A 47 -18.42 2.46 -29.26
N THR A 48 -19.70 2.38 -29.61
CA THR A 48 -20.60 3.54 -29.63
C THR A 48 -21.93 3.10 -29.03
N ASP A 49 -22.31 3.73 -27.92
CA ASP A 49 -23.50 3.42 -27.09
C ASP A 49 -23.60 1.96 -26.62
N ASP A 50 -24.30 1.11 -27.36
CA ASP A 50 -24.48 -0.32 -27.08
C ASP A 50 -23.92 -1.21 -28.20
N VAL A 51 -23.25 -0.64 -29.20
CA VAL A 51 -22.74 -1.38 -30.37
C VAL A 51 -21.22 -1.47 -30.32
N ILE A 52 -20.72 -2.71 -30.40
CA ILE A 52 -19.30 -3.01 -30.60
C ILE A 52 -19.05 -3.20 -32.10
N ARG A 53 -18.13 -2.43 -32.66
CA ARG A 53 -17.83 -2.39 -34.10
C ARG A 53 -16.35 -2.65 -34.36
N LEU A 54 -16.04 -3.44 -35.37
CA LEU A 54 -14.66 -3.65 -35.79
C LEU A 54 -14.09 -2.33 -36.35
N HIS A 55 -12.97 -1.88 -35.79
CA HIS A 55 -12.36 -0.59 -36.10
C HIS A 55 -12.08 -0.44 -37.61
N GLY A 56 -12.40 0.74 -38.17
CA GLY A 56 -12.22 1.03 -39.59
C GLY A 56 -13.22 0.33 -40.53
N THR A 57 -14.22 -0.38 -39.99
CA THR A 57 -15.23 -1.08 -40.80
C THR A 57 -16.66 -0.72 -40.37
N ILE A 58 -17.65 -1.22 -41.12
CA ILE A 58 -19.08 -1.12 -40.79
C ILE A 58 -19.63 -2.42 -40.17
N LEU A 59 -18.76 -3.36 -39.80
CA LEU A 59 -19.13 -4.66 -39.26
C LEU A 59 -19.24 -4.60 -37.73
N ASN A 60 -20.41 -4.94 -37.19
CA ASN A 60 -20.68 -4.94 -35.76
C ASN A 60 -20.59 -6.36 -35.19
N VAL A 61 -20.35 -6.50 -33.89
CA VAL A 61 -20.48 -7.77 -33.16
C VAL A 61 -21.97 -8.02 -32.90
N ASN A 62 -22.47 -9.18 -33.32
CA ASN A 62 -23.88 -9.51 -33.31
C ASN A 62 -24.13 -10.91 -32.76
N TYR A 63 -25.29 -11.12 -32.16
CA TYR A 63 -25.75 -12.42 -31.67
C TYR A 63 -27.14 -12.76 -32.23
N GLY A 64 -27.32 -13.98 -32.73
CA GLY A 64 -28.66 -14.57 -32.92
C GLY A 64 -29.44 -14.25 -34.21
N ASN A 65 -28.86 -13.57 -35.22
CA ASN A 65 -29.58 -13.25 -36.47
C ASN A 65 -29.43 -14.34 -37.59
N ARG A 66 -29.18 -15.62 -37.22
CA ARG A 66 -29.36 -16.80 -38.09
C ARG A 66 -30.45 -17.69 -37.49
N ARG A 67 -31.33 -18.24 -38.33
CA ARG A 67 -32.28 -19.30 -37.94
C ARG A 67 -31.48 -20.49 -37.36
N GLY A 68 -31.42 -20.60 -36.03
CA GLY A 68 -30.90 -21.76 -35.30
C GLY A 68 -29.43 -21.71 -34.83
N GLY A 69 -28.93 -20.61 -34.26
CA GLY A 69 -27.59 -20.68 -33.64
C GLY A 69 -27.29 -19.65 -32.55
N ASP A 70 -26.84 -20.16 -31.39
CA ASP A 70 -26.25 -19.43 -30.26
C ASP A 70 -24.86 -18.86 -30.59
N ARG A 71 -24.72 -18.21 -31.75
CA ARG A 71 -23.41 -17.82 -32.29
C ARG A 71 -23.27 -16.30 -32.36
N VAL A 72 -22.10 -15.84 -31.91
CA VAL A 72 -21.67 -14.45 -32.04
C VAL A 72 -20.81 -14.30 -33.30
N GLY A 73 -21.05 -13.27 -34.10
CA GLY A 73 -20.33 -13.04 -35.35
C GLY A 73 -20.37 -11.58 -35.81
N LEU A 74 -19.64 -11.29 -36.88
CA LEU A 74 -19.67 -9.96 -37.50
C LEU A 74 -20.91 -9.78 -38.37
N PHE A 75 -21.58 -8.64 -38.34
CA PHE A 75 -22.68 -8.35 -39.25
C PHE A 75 -22.82 -6.85 -39.60
N GLN A 76 -23.16 -6.58 -40.86
CA GLN A 76 -23.27 -5.23 -41.45
C GLN A 76 -24.64 -4.57 -41.17
N GLY A 77 -25.12 -4.61 -39.93
CA GLY A 77 -26.39 -3.97 -39.56
C GLY A 77 -26.46 -3.65 -38.08
N THR A 78 -27.40 -2.77 -37.73
CA THR A 78 -27.63 -2.31 -36.36
C THR A 78 -29.08 -2.60 -35.98
N GLY A 79 -29.29 -3.65 -35.19
CA GLY A 79 -30.60 -4.05 -34.65
C GLY A 79 -30.48 -4.40 -33.17
N SER A 80 -31.55 -4.89 -32.54
CA SER A 80 -31.51 -5.35 -31.14
C SER A 80 -30.43 -6.41 -30.89
N TRP A 81 -30.18 -7.26 -31.88
CA TRP A 81 -29.13 -8.29 -31.89
C TRP A 81 -27.68 -7.76 -31.97
N SER A 82 -27.49 -6.46 -32.22
CA SER A 82 -26.19 -5.78 -32.25
C SER A 82 -25.90 -5.00 -30.97
N LYS A 83 -26.86 -4.96 -30.04
CA LYS A 83 -26.83 -4.14 -28.82
C LYS A 83 -26.44 -4.98 -27.63
N TRP A 84 -25.42 -4.53 -26.91
CA TRP A 84 -24.80 -5.25 -25.82
C TRP A 84 -24.93 -4.47 -24.51
N LYS A 85 -25.40 -5.17 -23.47
CA LYS A 85 -25.44 -4.69 -22.08
C LYS A 85 -24.53 -5.52 -21.21
N VAL A 86 -24.15 -4.95 -20.07
CA VAL A 86 -23.36 -5.65 -19.07
C VAL A 86 -24.31 -6.49 -18.22
N TYR A 87 -24.04 -7.79 -18.11
CA TYR A 87 -24.86 -8.67 -17.30
C TYR A 87 -24.75 -8.30 -15.81
N GLY A 88 -25.89 -8.13 -15.14
CA GLY A 88 -25.96 -7.76 -13.72
C GLY A 88 -25.86 -6.25 -13.42
N GLU A 89 -25.71 -5.40 -14.44
CA GLU A 89 -25.64 -3.94 -14.29
C GLU A 89 -26.61 -3.28 -15.29
N ASP A 90 -27.23 -2.15 -14.93
CA ASP A 90 -28.03 -1.36 -15.90
C ASP A 90 -27.15 -0.43 -16.77
N LEU A 91 -25.97 -0.93 -17.13
CA LEU A 91 -24.97 -0.20 -17.93
C LEU A 91 -24.84 -0.84 -19.31
N ARG A 92 -24.79 0.00 -20.36
CA ARG A 92 -24.45 -0.45 -21.71
C ARG A 92 -22.97 -0.80 -21.80
N VAL A 93 -22.59 -1.70 -22.69
CA VAL A 93 -21.20 -2.18 -22.76
C VAL A 93 -20.19 -1.06 -23.07
N CYS A 94 -20.57 -0.04 -23.85
CA CYS A 94 -19.72 1.12 -24.11
C CYS A 94 -19.80 2.20 -23.02
N GLU A 95 -20.85 2.21 -22.20
CA GLU A 95 -20.92 3.06 -20.99
C GLU A 95 -19.99 2.52 -19.92
N LYS A 96 -19.91 1.19 -19.75
CA LYS A 96 -18.91 0.56 -18.88
C LYS A 96 -17.48 0.84 -19.34
N ARG A 97 -17.22 0.86 -20.65
CA ARG A 97 -15.96 1.34 -21.23
C ARG A 97 -15.67 2.80 -20.83
N LYS A 98 -16.64 3.70 -20.99
CA LYS A 98 -16.51 5.12 -20.61
C LYS A 98 -16.36 5.33 -19.09
N ALA A 99 -16.90 4.44 -18.27
CA ALA A 99 -16.76 4.49 -16.81
C ALA A 99 -15.36 4.02 -16.34
N THR A 100 -14.72 3.08 -17.04
CA THR A 100 -13.29 2.79 -16.87
C THR A 100 -12.37 3.87 -17.46
N ASP A 101 -12.85 4.67 -18.42
CA ASP A 101 -12.13 5.81 -19.02
C ASP A 101 -12.10 7.08 -18.12
N LEU A 102 -12.44 6.99 -16.82
CA LEU A 102 -12.52 8.17 -15.94
C LEU A 102 -11.17 8.75 -15.49
N GLU A 103 -10.03 8.08 -15.75
CA GLU A 103 -8.68 8.59 -15.46
C GLU A 103 -7.96 9.25 -16.66
N ASP A 104 -8.27 8.83 -17.89
CA ASP A 104 -7.55 9.24 -19.09
C ASP A 104 -8.20 10.45 -19.79
N PHE A 105 -7.39 11.31 -20.41
CA PHE A 105 -7.87 12.54 -21.05
C PHE A 105 -7.02 12.99 -22.23
N MET A 106 -7.62 13.77 -23.12
CA MET A 106 -6.88 14.52 -24.16
C MET A 106 -6.51 15.91 -23.66
N ILE A 107 -5.27 16.31 -23.94
CA ILE A 107 -4.73 17.64 -23.62
C ILE A 107 -4.92 18.54 -24.83
N TYR A 108 -5.80 19.54 -24.71
CA TYR A 108 -6.28 20.40 -25.79
C TYR A 108 -5.75 21.82 -25.68
N ASN A 109 -5.34 22.41 -26.79
CA ASN A 109 -5.05 23.83 -26.89
C ASN A 109 -6.13 24.53 -27.74
N SER A 110 -6.88 25.43 -27.12
CA SER A 110 -8.00 26.12 -27.77
C SER A 110 -7.56 27.20 -28.78
N ALA A 111 -6.32 27.68 -28.71
CA ALA A 111 -5.82 28.68 -29.67
C ALA A 111 -5.48 28.05 -31.03
N HIS A 112 -5.19 26.75 -31.05
CA HIS A 112 -4.81 26.03 -32.26
C HIS A 112 -5.82 24.95 -32.69
N ASP A 113 -6.85 24.70 -31.88
CA ASP A 113 -7.80 23.61 -32.05
C ASP A 113 -7.13 22.23 -32.24
N LYS A 114 -6.12 21.97 -31.40
CA LYS A 114 -5.29 20.76 -31.48
C LYS A 114 -5.10 20.11 -30.12
N CYS A 115 -4.95 18.79 -30.15
CA CYS A 115 -4.61 17.96 -29.00
C CYS A 115 -3.18 17.47 -29.10
N ILE A 116 -2.54 17.30 -27.94
CA ILE A 116 -1.22 16.67 -27.86
C ILE A 116 -1.35 15.21 -28.34
N SER A 117 -0.53 14.85 -29.31
CA SER A 117 -0.51 13.56 -30.00
C SER A 117 0.90 13.01 -30.03
N ILE A 118 1.00 11.70 -30.25
CA ILE A 118 2.26 10.99 -30.39
C ILE A 118 2.32 10.44 -31.79
N ASP A 119 3.34 10.86 -32.53
CA ASP A 119 3.64 10.36 -33.85
C ASP A 119 4.83 9.39 -33.75
N GLY A 120 4.66 8.16 -34.25
CA GLY A 120 5.66 7.10 -34.09
C GLY A 120 5.88 6.71 -32.63
N LEU A 121 7.13 6.40 -32.24
CA LEU A 121 7.48 5.85 -30.92
C LEU A 121 7.91 6.89 -29.87
N SER A 122 8.15 8.15 -30.27
CA SER A 122 8.74 9.15 -29.35
C SER A 122 8.44 10.61 -29.66
N LYS A 123 7.90 10.94 -30.84
CA LYS A 123 7.71 12.33 -31.26
C LYS A 123 6.39 12.87 -30.71
N VAL A 124 6.48 13.82 -29.79
CA VAL A 124 5.32 14.54 -29.24
C VAL A 124 4.98 15.73 -30.14
N THR A 125 3.75 15.76 -30.63
CA THR A 125 3.23 16.79 -31.56
C THR A 125 1.86 17.30 -31.13
N ALA A 126 1.32 18.29 -31.83
CA ALA A 126 -0.10 18.63 -31.75
C ALA A 126 -0.82 18.35 -33.08
N ARG A 127 -1.96 17.66 -33.00
CA ARG A 127 -2.78 17.22 -34.14
C ARG A 127 -4.26 17.54 -33.87
N THR A 128 -5.10 17.45 -34.90
CA THR A 128 -6.56 17.49 -34.73
C THR A 128 -6.97 16.51 -33.64
N CYS A 129 -7.93 16.85 -32.77
CA CYS A 129 -8.35 15.96 -31.69
C CYS A 129 -9.17 14.76 -32.22
N ALA A 130 -8.99 13.56 -31.65
CA ALA A 130 -9.86 12.41 -31.95
C ALA A 130 -9.98 11.48 -30.74
N LEU A 131 -11.21 11.28 -30.27
CA LEU A 131 -11.56 10.49 -29.09
C LEU A 131 -11.24 8.99 -29.24
N THR A 132 -11.01 8.49 -30.46
CA THR A 132 -10.78 7.06 -30.74
C THR A 132 -9.30 6.70 -30.89
N SER A 133 -8.38 7.66 -30.75
CA SER A 133 -6.95 7.46 -31.02
C SER A 133 -6.14 7.40 -29.72
N PRO A 134 -5.64 6.22 -29.30
CA PRO A 134 -4.91 6.07 -28.02
C PRO A 134 -3.64 6.91 -27.96
N ASN A 135 -3.03 7.25 -29.11
CA ASN A 135 -1.85 8.12 -29.20
C ASN A 135 -2.12 9.60 -28.87
N ARG A 136 -3.35 9.95 -28.51
CA ARG A 136 -3.75 11.29 -28.04
C ARG A 136 -4.21 11.29 -26.58
N MET A 137 -4.27 10.11 -25.96
CA MET A 137 -4.74 9.92 -24.61
C MET A 137 -3.56 10.01 -23.63
N TRP A 138 -3.80 10.72 -22.53
CA TRP A 138 -2.82 10.98 -21.49
C TRP A 138 -3.43 10.75 -20.12
N LYS A 139 -2.57 10.47 -19.13
CA LYS A 139 -2.97 10.50 -17.73
C LYS A 139 -1.92 11.17 -16.86
N TRP A 140 -2.39 11.68 -15.71
CA TRP A 140 -1.51 12.09 -14.64
C TRP A 140 -1.10 10.87 -13.82
N THR A 141 0.20 10.67 -13.60
CA THR A 141 0.67 9.71 -12.60
C THR A 141 0.55 10.31 -11.20
N LYS A 142 0.50 9.47 -10.15
CA LYS A 142 0.54 9.92 -8.74
C LYS A 142 1.78 10.76 -8.38
N TYR A 143 2.83 10.67 -9.19
CA TYR A 143 4.07 11.43 -9.02
C TYR A 143 4.01 12.81 -9.69
N GLY A 144 2.99 13.09 -10.51
CA GLY A 144 2.85 14.36 -11.24
C GLY A 144 3.53 14.35 -12.61
N GLN A 145 3.68 13.17 -13.22
CA GLN A 145 4.14 13.02 -14.60
C GLN A 145 2.93 12.95 -15.54
N LEU A 146 3.09 13.43 -16.77
CA LEU A 146 2.13 13.21 -17.84
C LEU A 146 2.56 11.98 -18.63
N GLN A 147 1.83 10.87 -18.46
CA GLN A 147 2.12 9.61 -19.12
C GLN A 147 1.20 9.44 -20.35
N SER A 148 1.81 9.04 -21.44
CA SER A 148 1.13 8.59 -22.65
C SER A 148 0.43 7.25 -22.42
N ILE A 149 -0.82 7.12 -22.82
CA ILE A 149 -1.53 5.82 -22.78
C ILE A 149 -1.04 4.88 -23.89
N PHE A 150 -0.62 5.43 -25.03
CA PHE A 150 -0.19 4.64 -26.17
C PHE A 150 1.21 4.03 -26.01
N THR A 151 2.13 4.77 -25.39
CA THR A 151 3.54 4.35 -25.25
C THR A 151 3.94 4.02 -23.83
N HIS A 152 3.13 4.38 -22.83
CA HIS A 152 3.45 4.30 -21.40
C HIS A 152 4.69 5.11 -20.97
N ARG A 153 5.20 5.98 -21.85
CA ARG A 153 6.33 6.87 -21.60
C ARG A 153 5.85 8.22 -21.07
N CYS A 154 6.72 8.91 -20.35
CA CYS A 154 6.42 10.17 -19.69
C CYS A 154 6.94 11.36 -20.50
N LEU A 155 6.10 12.40 -20.60
CA LEU A 155 6.49 13.67 -21.19
C LEU A 155 7.64 14.28 -20.38
N THR A 156 8.76 14.51 -21.04
CA THR A 156 10.03 14.86 -20.41
C THR A 156 10.58 16.15 -21.02
N ALA A 157 10.97 17.09 -20.17
CA ALA A 157 11.75 18.26 -20.58
C ALA A 157 13.17 17.85 -21.03
N PRO A 158 13.78 18.56 -22.00
CA PRO A 158 15.11 18.24 -22.50
C PRO A 158 16.18 18.47 -21.43
N ASP A 159 17.37 17.89 -21.66
CA ASP A 159 18.56 18.10 -20.84
C ASP A 159 19.59 18.95 -21.60
N PRO A 160 19.97 20.14 -21.11
CA PRO A 160 19.36 20.87 -20.00
C PRO A 160 17.96 21.42 -20.34
N ALA A 161 17.15 21.70 -19.32
CA ALA A 161 15.83 22.29 -19.52
C ALA A 161 15.95 23.79 -19.85
N VAL A 162 15.86 24.11 -21.14
CA VAL A 162 16.05 25.47 -21.67
C VAL A 162 14.81 25.95 -22.42
N GLU A 163 14.68 27.27 -22.55
CA GLU A 163 13.67 27.88 -23.43
C GLU A 163 13.86 27.39 -24.88
N TRP A 164 12.75 27.17 -25.59
CA TRP A 164 12.68 26.53 -26.91
C TRP A 164 13.10 25.06 -26.93
N GLY A 165 13.47 24.50 -25.79
CA GLY A 165 13.79 23.09 -25.65
C GLY A 165 12.59 22.22 -26.02
N ARG A 166 12.80 21.29 -26.97
CA ARG A 166 11.77 20.34 -27.40
C ARG A 166 11.52 19.30 -26.32
N VAL A 167 10.24 19.06 -26.02
CA VAL A 167 9.85 17.98 -25.10
C VAL A 167 9.82 16.64 -25.83
N GLU A 168 10.11 15.58 -25.10
CA GLU A 168 10.22 14.22 -25.62
C GLU A 168 9.49 13.20 -24.74
N LEU A 169 9.33 11.97 -25.25
CA LEU A 169 8.84 10.84 -24.47
C LEU A 169 10.02 9.96 -24.06
N VAL A 170 10.18 9.81 -22.76
CA VAL A 170 11.20 8.96 -22.13
C VAL A 170 10.51 8.03 -21.14
N ASP A 171 11.15 6.91 -20.80
CA ASP A 171 10.61 5.97 -19.82
C ASP A 171 10.36 6.68 -18.49
N CYS A 172 9.23 6.34 -17.86
CA CYS A 172 8.79 7.03 -16.66
C CYS A 172 9.71 6.74 -15.47
N ASP A 173 10.37 7.77 -14.96
CA ASP A 173 11.16 7.74 -13.73
C ASP A 173 10.61 8.79 -12.75
N LYS A 174 10.04 8.31 -11.64
CA LYS A 174 9.48 9.13 -10.57
C LYS A 174 10.49 10.07 -9.91
N ASN A 175 11.79 9.79 -10.04
CA ASN A 175 12.86 10.62 -9.48
C ASN A 175 13.41 11.65 -10.49
N ASN A 176 13.03 11.53 -11.77
CA ASN A 176 13.47 12.46 -12.80
C ASN A 176 12.64 13.75 -12.76
N GLY A 177 13.21 14.80 -12.18
CA GLY A 177 12.58 16.12 -12.07
C GLY A 177 12.12 16.73 -13.40
N ARG A 178 12.71 16.33 -14.54
CA ARG A 178 12.32 16.79 -15.88
C ARG A 178 10.99 16.21 -16.37
N GLN A 179 10.50 15.16 -15.72
CA GLN A 179 9.22 14.51 -16.02
C GLN A 179 8.10 14.97 -15.10
N ILE A 180 8.44 15.67 -14.02
CA ILE A 180 7.49 16.16 -13.04
C ILE A 180 7.01 17.52 -13.51
N TRP A 181 5.74 17.63 -13.84
CA TRP A 181 5.16 18.89 -14.27
C TRP A 181 4.46 19.54 -13.07
N SER A 182 4.35 20.87 -13.06
CA SER A 182 3.47 21.67 -12.21
C SER A 182 2.26 22.15 -13.01
N CYS A 183 1.14 22.42 -12.34
CA CYS A 183 -0.08 22.85 -13.01
C CYS A 183 -0.72 23.98 -12.22
N SER A 184 -0.99 25.09 -12.91
CA SER A 184 -1.56 26.31 -12.34
C SER A 184 -2.50 26.92 -13.36
N GLU A 185 -3.77 27.14 -12.98
CA GLU A 185 -4.82 27.56 -13.91
C GLU A 185 -4.87 26.62 -15.12
N ASP A 186 -4.45 27.05 -16.32
CA ASP A 186 -4.37 26.22 -17.54
C ASP A 186 -2.92 25.91 -17.96
N PHE A 187 -1.93 26.34 -17.18
CA PHE A 187 -0.51 26.18 -17.53
C PHE A 187 0.04 24.87 -17.00
N VAL A 188 0.69 24.12 -17.89
CA VAL A 188 1.57 22.99 -17.54
C VAL A 188 3.00 23.52 -17.54
N ARG A 189 3.66 23.54 -16.38
CA ARG A 189 4.94 24.24 -16.21
C ARG A 189 6.00 23.33 -15.61
N LEU A 190 7.24 23.45 -16.07
CA LEU A 190 8.36 22.74 -15.44
C LEU A 190 8.65 23.38 -14.06
N PRO A 191 8.56 22.63 -12.95
CA PRO A 191 8.72 23.17 -11.60
C PRO A 191 10.04 23.93 -11.43
N GLY A 192 10.00 25.07 -10.72
CA GLY A 192 11.20 25.88 -10.45
C GLY A 192 11.67 26.79 -11.58
N THR A 193 10.97 26.74 -12.71
CA THR A 193 11.25 27.56 -13.88
C THR A 193 10.03 28.38 -14.24
N THR A 194 10.20 29.36 -15.13
CA THR A 194 9.10 30.06 -15.80
C THR A 194 8.62 29.33 -17.06
N LEU A 195 9.22 28.18 -17.39
CA LEU A 195 9.03 27.47 -18.65
C LEU A 195 7.73 26.65 -18.65
N ASN A 196 6.80 27.08 -19.49
CA ASN A 196 5.53 26.42 -19.75
C ASN A 196 5.65 25.47 -20.94
N LEU A 197 4.88 24.40 -20.94
CA LEU A 197 4.62 23.59 -22.12
C LEU A 197 3.85 24.46 -23.12
N ASN A 198 4.38 24.56 -24.34
CA ASN A 198 3.87 25.45 -25.36
C ASN A 198 3.84 24.76 -26.73
N PHE A 199 2.88 25.18 -27.54
CA PHE A 199 2.76 24.76 -28.93
C PHE A 199 2.44 25.97 -29.82
N GLY A 200 3.00 26.02 -31.03
CA GLY A 200 2.64 27.00 -32.06
C GLY A 200 3.62 28.15 -32.26
N ASN A 201 4.55 28.39 -31.33
CA ASN A 201 5.54 29.48 -31.44
C ASN A 201 6.60 29.29 -32.52
N VAL A 202 6.88 28.06 -32.94
CA VAL A 202 7.86 27.79 -34.01
C VAL A 202 7.14 27.67 -35.34
N GLN A 203 7.44 28.58 -36.28
CA GLN A 203 6.82 28.59 -37.60
C GLN A 203 7.12 27.29 -38.35
N GLY A 204 6.08 26.54 -38.72
CA GLY A 204 6.21 25.23 -39.38
C GLY A 204 6.54 24.05 -38.46
N GLY A 205 6.75 24.29 -37.15
CA GLY A 205 6.99 23.25 -36.16
C GLY A 205 5.70 22.58 -35.70
N ASP A 206 5.67 21.26 -35.71
CA ASP A 206 4.55 20.48 -35.16
C ASP A 206 4.79 19.94 -33.75
N TYR A 207 5.96 20.23 -33.18
CA TYR A 207 6.43 19.74 -31.90
C TYR A 207 6.13 20.73 -30.78
N LEU A 208 6.09 20.21 -29.55
CA LEU A 208 5.92 21.01 -28.35
C LEU A 208 7.28 21.45 -27.81
N VAL A 209 7.32 22.63 -27.21
CA VAL A 209 8.52 23.23 -26.64
C VAL A 209 8.26 23.76 -25.25
N LEU A 210 9.34 24.00 -24.51
CA LEU A 210 9.34 24.81 -23.31
C LEU A 210 9.41 26.30 -23.67
N TYR A 211 8.52 27.12 -23.10
CA TYR A 211 8.47 28.55 -23.40
C TYR A 211 8.06 29.38 -22.19
N GLN A 212 8.70 30.52 -21.97
CA GLN A 212 8.44 31.36 -20.80
C GLN A 212 7.11 32.15 -20.90
N GLY A 213 6.59 32.37 -22.11
CA GLY A 213 5.38 33.16 -22.29
C GLY A 213 4.12 32.49 -21.75
N THR A 214 3.20 33.32 -21.27
CA THR A 214 1.95 32.95 -20.59
C THR A 214 0.70 33.21 -21.47
N GLY A 215 0.89 33.36 -22.78
CA GLY A 215 -0.20 33.50 -23.75
C GLY A 215 -1.05 32.23 -23.90
N SER A 216 -2.10 32.32 -24.71
CA SER A 216 -3.05 31.21 -24.96
C SER A 216 -2.40 29.94 -25.54
N TRP A 217 -1.23 30.05 -26.14
CA TRP A 217 -0.46 28.94 -26.73
C TRP A 217 0.23 28.05 -25.67
N SER A 218 0.35 28.56 -24.45
CA SER A 218 0.88 27.83 -23.29
C SER A 218 -0.22 27.30 -22.36
N LYS A 219 -1.50 27.52 -22.72
CA LYS A 219 -2.66 27.10 -21.94
C LYS A 219 -3.24 25.81 -22.50
N TRP A 220 -3.64 24.91 -21.60
CA TRP A 220 -4.11 23.58 -21.93
C TRP A 220 -5.39 23.26 -21.16
N LYS A 221 -6.35 22.64 -21.86
CA LYS A 221 -7.67 22.25 -21.36
C LYS A 221 -7.95 20.78 -21.63
N LEU A 222 -8.97 20.25 -20.97
CA LEU A 222 -9.58 18.96 -21.31
C LEU A 222 -10.46 19.17 -22.55
N PHE A 223 -10.22 18.37 -23.60
CA PHE A 223 -10.88 18.52 -24.91
C PHE A 223 -12.41 18.56 -24.85
N ASP A 224 -13.02 17.77 -23.96
CA ASP A 224 -14.47 17.56 -23.90
C ASP A 224 -15.20 18.43 -22.88
N LYS A 225 -14.47 19.22 -22.08
CA LYS A 225 -15.01 19.81 -20.85
C LYS A 225 -14.77 21.31 -20.68
N GLU A 226 -14.03 21.97 -21.57
CA GLU A 226 -13.62 23.39 -21.44
C GLU A 226 -12.89 23.71 -20.11
N LYS A 227 -12.57 22.66 -19.34
CA LYS A 227 -11.98 22.71 -18.00
C LYS A 227 -10.48 22.58 -18.09
N SER A 228 -9.78 23.18 -17.15
CA SER A 228 -8.33 23.06 -17.06
C SER A 228 -7.90 21.59 -16.89
N ILE A 229 -6.78 21.20 -17.51
CA ILE A 229 -6.14 19.89 -17.25
C ILE A 229 -5.69 19.77 -15.78
N CYS A 230 -5.47 20.90 -15.11
CA CYS A 230 -5.07 20.97 -13.71
C CYS A 230 -6.19 20.52 -12.76
N GLU A 231 -7.45 20.47 -13.19
CA GLU A 231 -8.55 19.92 -12.38
C GLU A 231 -8.38 18.40 -12.19
N LYS A 232 -8.02 17.67 -13.26
CA LYS A 232 -7.69 16.25 -13.18
C LYS A 232 -6.45 16.01 -12.32
N ARG A 233 -5.50 16.95 -12.31
CA ARG A 233 -4.37 16.90 -11.38
C ARG A 233 -4.79 17.11 -9.92
N LYS A 234 -5.72 18.03 -9.62
CA LYS A 234 -6.20 18.29 -8.25
C LYS A 234 -6.92 17.06 -7.66
N ALA A 235 -7.64 16.29 -8.48
CA ALA A 235 -8.29 15.05 -8.07
C ALA A 235 -7.29 13.94 -7.68
N ALA A 236 -6.12 13.88 -8.33
CA ALA A 236 -5.04 12.94 -7.99
C ALA A 236 -4.22 13.31 -6.72
N ASN A 237 -4.65 14.32 -5.94
CA ASN A 237 -3.78 15.09 -5.04
C ASN A 237 -4.21 15.14 -3.57
N LEU A 238 -4.70 14.04 -3.01
CA LEU A 238 -5.15 13.99 -1.60
C LEU A 238 -4.01 14.13 -0.56
N GLU A 239 -2.73 14.01 -0.93
CA GLU A 239 -1.62 13.93 0.06
C GLU A 239 -0.77 15.21 0.29
N ARG A 240 -0.94 16.29 -0.51
CA ARG A 240 -0.03 17.47 -0.47
C ARG A 240 -0.66 18.65 0.30
N PHE A 241 0.15 19.53 0.89
CA PHE A 241 -0.32 20.69 1.66
C PHE A 241 0.69 21.84 1.67
N MET A 242 0.21 23.06 1.92
CA MET A 242 1.05 24.20 2.26
C MET A 242 1.06 24.42 3.77
N ILE A 243 2.21 24.83 4.30
CA ILE A 243 2.43 25.05 5.72
C ILE A 243 2.40 26.56 5.95
N TYR A 244 1.44 27.02 6.75
CA TYR A 244 1.08 28.42 6.94
C TYR A 244 1.41 28.89 8.35
N ASN A 245 1.89 30.13 8.47
CA ASN A 245 2.01 30.83 9.74
C ASN A 245 1.05 32.02 9.75
N SER A 246 0.04 31.94 10.61
CA SER A 246 -1.01 32.95 10.78
C SER A 246 -0.50 34.26 11.38
N ALA A 247 0.61 34.23 12.14
CA ALA A 247 1.18 35.42 12.74
C ALA A 247 1.87 36.35 11.72
N HIS A 248 2.33 35.82 10.58
CA HIS A 248 3.03 36.58 9.56
C HIS A 248 2.37 36.57 8.18
N ASP A 249 1.28 35.82 8.02
CA ASP A 249 0.61 35.58 6.73
C ASP A 249 1.58 35.06 5.64
N LYS A 250 2.40 34.07 6.03
CA LYS A 250 3.41 33.47 5.15
C LYS A 250 3.31 31.95 5.15
N CYS A 251 3.70 31.35 4.03
CA CYS A 251 3.85 29.92 3.87
C CYS A 251 5.32 29.54 3.77
N ILE A 252 5.67 28.37 4.31
CA ILE A 252 6.97 27.76 4.09
C ILE A 252 7.12 27.48 2.59
N SER A 253 8.16 28.03 1.99
CA SER A 253 8.46 27.94 0.56
C SER A 253 9.94 27.74 0.32
N ILE A 254 10.28 27.24 -0.86
CA ILE A 254 11.66 27.12 -1.31
C ILE A 254 12.00 28.28 -2.24
N ASP A 255 13.16 28.86 -1.99
CA ASP A 255 13.75 29.92 -2.79
C ASP A 255 15.08 29.41 -3.39
N GLY A 256 15.16 29.35 -4.72
CA GLY A 256 16.24 28.69 -5.43
C GLY A 256 16.30 27.17 -5.19
N LEU A 257 17.51 26.60 -5.12
CA LEU A 257 17.72 25.14 -5.01
C LEU A 257 17.91 24.63 -3.57
N SER A 258 18.24 25.49 -2.60
CA SER A 258 18.66 25.04 -1.26
C SER A 258 18.08 25.83 -0.09
N LYS A 259 17.40 26.97 -0.31
CA LYS A 259 16.93 27.82 0.79
C LYS A 259 15.48 27.53 1.13
N VAL A 260 15.22 27.19 2.40
CA VAL A 260 13.86 27.15 2.95
C VAL A 260 13.55 28.52 3.56
N THR A 261 12.47 29.14 3.09
CA THR A 261 12.07 30.50 3.44
C THR A 261 10.59 30.56 3.79
N ALA A 262 10.12 31.66 4.35
CA ALA A 262 8.69 31.95 4.42
C ALA A 262 8.32 33.06 3.43
N ARG A 263 7.38 32.79 2.54
CA ARG A 263 6.94 33.69 1.46
C ARG A 263 5.43 33.84 1.45
N THR A 264 4.91 34.79 0.68
CA THR A 264 3.47 34.91 0.47
C THR A 264 2.92 33.59 -0.08
N CYS A 265 1.84 33.09 0.51
CA CYS A 265 1.24 31.83 0.13
C CYS A 265 0.70 31.89 -1.30
N ALA A 266 1.17 30.99 -2.16
CA ALA A 266 0.70 30.88 -3.54
C ALA A 266 0.23 29.44 -3.80
N LEU A 267 -1.10 29.26 -3.88
CA LEU A 267 -1.78 27.97 -4.11
C LEU A 267 -1.30 27.24 -5.39
N THR A 268 -0.70 27.98 -6.31
CA THR A 268 -0.20 27.51 -7.60
C THR A 268 1.31 27.28 -7.64
N SER A 269 2.04 27.66 -6.57
CA SER A 269 3.49 27.54 -6.50
C SER A 269 3.90 26.17 -5.94
N PRO A 270 4.55 25.30 -6.73
CA PRO A 270 5.05 24.02 -6.22
C PRO A 270 6.10 24.20 -5.11
N ASN A 271 6.75 25.36 -5.04
CA ASN A 271 7.80 25.66 -4.06
C ASN A 271 7.26 25.74 -2.63
N SER A 272 5.96 26.01 -2.45
CA SER A 272 5.31 26.09 -1.14
C SER A 272 4.55 24.81 -0.77
N MET A 273 4.63 23.77 -1.63
CA MET A 273 3.92 22.52 -1.44
C MET A 273 4.80 21.46 -0.80
N TRP A 274 4.26 20.82 0.23
CA TRP A 274 4.92 19.83 1.05
C TRP A 274 4.10 18.54 1.13
N LYS A 275 4.77 17.45 1.46
CA LYS A 275 4.14 16.20 1.91
C LYS A 275 4.92 15.61 3.08
N TRP A 276 4.22 14.88 3.93
CA TRP A 276 4.87 14.01 4.90
C TRP A 276 5.44 12.79 4.21
N THR A 277 6.69 12.43 4.53
CA THR A 277 7.20 11.09 4.22
C THR A 277 6.76 10.12 5.32
N LYS A 278 6.71 8.82 5.00
CA LYS A 278 6.45 7.76 6.01
C LYS A 278 7.47 7.71 7.16
N TYR A 279 8.60 8.40 7.02
CA TYR A 279 9.65 8.49 8.05
C TYR A 279 9.53 9.75 8.92
N GLY A 280 8.49 10.56 8.73
CA GLY A 280 8.29 11.80 9.50
C GLY A 280 9.15 12.96 9.01
N GLN A 281 9.61 12.95 7.77
CA GLN A 281 10.25 14.11 7.15
C GLN A 281 9.18 14.94 6.42
N LEU A 282 9.40 16.25 6.32
CA LEU A 282 8.66 17.10 5.39
C LEU A 282 9.44 17.14 4.09
N GLN A 283 8.89 16.55 3.04
CA GLN A 283 9.52 16.56 1.72
C GLN A 283 8.88 17.65 0.86
N SER A 284 9.74 18.47 0.27
CA SER A 284 9.36 19.41 -0.78
C SER A 284 8.83 18.67 -1.99
N ILE A 285 7.71 19.13 -2.53
CA ILE A 285 7.22 18.64 -3.81
C ILE A 285 8.06 19.16 -4.98
N PHE A 286 8.68 20.33 -4.81
CA PHE A 286 9.44 21.01 -5.85
C PHE A 286 10.83 20.40 -6.04
N THR A 287 11.63 20.27 -4.97
CA THR A 287 13.02 19.81 -5.06
C THR A 287 13.22 18.38 -4.58
N LEU A 288 12.18 17.75 -4.02
CA LEU A 288 12.28 16.48 -3.27
C LEU A 288 13.24 16.52 -2.08
N GLY A 289 13.73 17.70 -1.70
CA GLY A 289 14.57 17.92 -0.53
C GLY A 289 13.77 18.04 0.76
N CYS A 290 14.44 17.82 1.88
CA CYS A 290 13.89 17.87 3.23
C CYS A 290 14.52 19.03 4.03
N PRO A 291 13.71 19.82 4.76
CA PRO A 291 14.22 20.80 5.71
C PRO A 291 15.08 20.07 6.75
N THR A 292 16.33 20.51 6.85
CA THR A 292 17.40 19.89 7.61
C THR A 292 17.91 20.91 8.62
N ALA A 293 17.84 20.53 9.89
CA ALA A 293 18.47 21.26 10.97
C ALA A 293 20.00 21.33 10.78
N PRO A 294 20.65 22.42 11.21
CA PRO A 294 22.10 22.54 11.13
C PRO A 294 22.81 21.59 12.09
N ASP A 295 24.11 21.44 11.89
CA ASP A 295 25.00 20.67 12.75
C ASP A 295 26.09 21.59 13.30
N PRO A 296 26.17 21.79 14.62
CA PRO A 296 25.32 21.23 15.67
C PRO A 296 23.89 21.79 15.67
N GLN A 297 22.95 21.03 16.26
CA GLN A 297 21.54 21.45 16.43
C GLN A 297 21.44 22.50 17.54
N VAL A 298 21.55 23.76 17.16
CA VAL A 298 21.55 24.89 18.10
C VAL A 298 20.26 25.70 18.00
N ASP A 299 19.89 26.33 19.12
CA ASP A 299 18.87 27.39 19.11
C ASP A 299 19.31 28.48 18.13
N TRP A 300 18.37 29.02 17.35
CA TRP A 300 18.60 29.94 16.23
C TRP A 300 19.33 29.37 15.02
N GLY A 301 19.58 28.05 15.01
CA GLY A 301 20.17 27.37 13.88
C GLY A 301 19.31 27.49 12.61
N ARG A 302 19.91 27.95 11.51
CA ARG A 302 19.22 28.07 10.22
C ARG A 302 18.87 26.70 9.65
N VAL A 303 17.62 26.54 9.22
CA VAL A 303 17.15 25.32 8.55
C VAL A 303 17.39 25.45 7.05
N GLU A 304 18.07 24.45 6.49
CA GLU A 304 18.42 24.40 5.06
C GLU A 304 17.72 23.24 4.37
N LEU A 305 17.71 23.25 3.04
CA LEU A 305 17.17 22.16 2.25
C LEU A 305 18.29 21.22 1.83
N ALA A 306 18.19 19.95 2.20
CA ALA A 306 19.12 18.93 1.75
C ALA A 306 18.38 17.74 1.14
N VAL A 307 19.10 16.84 0.48
CA VAL A 307 18.52 15.57 0.01
C VAL A 307 17.89 14.84 1.19
N CYS A 308 16.68 14.34 1.01
CA CYS A 308 15.98 13.58 2.05
C CYS A 308 16.74 12.28 2.34
N ASP A 309 17.23 12.15 3.58
CA ASP A 309 17.86 10.96 4.12
C ASP A 309 17.09 10.50 5.36
N LYS A 310 16.47 9.32 5.25
CA LYS A 310 15.66 8.71 6.31
C LYS A 310 16.44 8.40 7.59
N SER A 311 17.77 8.26 7.51
CA SER A 311 18.63 8.07 8.69
C SER A 311 19.10 9.38 9.32
N ASN A 312 18.89 10.50 8.65
CA ASN A 312 19.32 11.80 9.14
C ASN A 312 18.31 12.37 10.14
N GLY A 313 18.59 12.20 11.43
CA GLY A 313 17.77 12.72 12.53
C GLY A 313 17.50 14.23 12.45
N ARG A 314 18.37 15.00 11.77
CA ARG A 314 18.21 16.45 11.55
C ARG A 314 17.06 16.80 10.60
N GLN A 315 16.45 15.81 9.93
CA GLN A 315 15.35 15.98 8.98
C GLN A 315 14.02 15.44 9.48
N ILE A 316 14.02 14.81 10.67
CA ILE A 316 12.83 14.18 11.22
C ILE A 316 12.09 15.18 12.08
N TRP A 317 10.84 15.46 11.71
CA TRP A 317 10.00 16.41 12.43
C TRP A 317 8.91 15.66 13.20
N SER A 318 8.68 16.09 14.42
CA SER A 318 7.69 15.60 15.37
C SER A 318 6.63 16.66 15.60
N CYS A 319 5.45 16.22 16.03
CA CYS A 319 4.34 17.09 16.31
C CYS A 319 4.10 17.21 17.80
N SER A 320 4.07 18.44 18.32
CA SER A 320 3.71 18.73 19.70
C SER A 320 2.66 19.84 19.69
N LYS A 321 1.37 19.48 19.85
CA LYS A 321 0.23 20.40 19.66
C LYS A 321 0.26 21.07 18.26
N ASP A 322 0.59 22.36 18.20
CA ASP A 322 0.66 23.19 16.98
C ASP A 322 2.10 23.46 16.52
N PHE A 323 3.08 22.87 17.21
CA PHE A 323 4.49 23.09 16.97
C PHE A 323 5.09 21.95 16.17
N LEU A 324 5.77 22.32 15.08
CA LEU A 324 6.61 21.43 14.31
C LEU A 324 7.99 21.36 14.96
N ARG A 325 8.30 20.27 15.64
CA ARG A 325 9.48 20.13 16.51
C ARG A 325 10.49 19.16 15.93
N LEU A 326 11.77 19.52 15.91
CA LEU A 326 12.81 18.60 15.49
C LEU A 326 12.83 17.38 16.44
N ALA A 327 12.70 16.18 15.90
CA ALA A 327 12.50 14.96 16.67
C ALA A 327 13.67 14.72 17.64
N GLY A 328 13.35 14.38 18.89
CA GLY A 328 14.35 14.18 19.94
C GLY A 328 14.88 15.46 20.59
N THR A 329 14.36 16.64 20.22
CA THR A 329 14.81 17.93 20.78
C THR A 329 13.65 18.75 21.35
N THR A 330 13.96 19.90 21.95
CA THR A 330 12.98 20.95 22.33
C THR A 330 12.84 22.04 21.27
N LEU A 331 13.56 21.93 20.15
CA LEU A 331 13.67 22.97 19.12
C LEU A 331 12.50 22.89 18.14
N ASN A 332 11.72 23.96 18.06
CA ASN A 332 10.60 24.11 17.13
C ASN A 332 11.07 24.84 15.86
N LEU A 333 10.49 24.50 14.71
CA LEU A 333 10.64 25.29 13.51
C LEU A 333 9.97 26.65 13.71
N ASN A 334 10.69 27.73 13.42
CA ASN A 334 10.25 29.09 13.70
C ASN A 334 10.53 30.02 12.52
N PHE A 335 9.65 31.00 12.35
CA PHE A 335 9.82 32.12 11.43
C PHE A 335 9.41 33.43 12.12
N GLY A 336 10.26 34.47 12.04
CA GLY A 336 9.90 35.83 12.47
C GLY A 336 10.70 36.42 13.63
N ASN A 337 11.55 35.64 14.30
CA ASN A 337 12.32 36.12 15.46
C ASN A 337 13.71 36.71 15.11
N VAL A 338 14.08 36.74 13.82
CA VAL A 338 15.39 37.24 13.34
C VAL A 338 15.22 38.53 12.55
N GLN A 339 15.92 39.61 12.92
CA GLN A 339 15.89 40.87 12.17
C GLN A 339 16.42 40.67 10.72
N GLY A 340 15.55 40.89 9.73
CA GLY A 340 15.93 41.02 8.32
C GLY A 340 16.06 39.73 7.50
N GLY A 341 15.60 38.58 8.00
CA GLY A 341 15.73 37.29 7.33
C GLY A 341 14.42 36.62 6.92
N ASP A 342 14.29 36.20 5.65
CA ASP A 342 13.16 35.39 5.17
C ASP A 342 13.32 33.88 5.48
N TYR A 343 14.36 33.48 6.22
CA TYR A 343 14.72 32.08 6.46
C TYR A 343 14.09 31.51 7.73
N LEU A 344 13.94 30.18 7.76
CA LEU A 344 13.45 29.46 8.93
C LEU A 344 14.62 29.10 9.85
N VAL A 345 14.34 29.11 11.15
CA VAL A 345 15.31 28.76 12.20
C VAL A 345 14.71 27.75 13.16
N LEU A 346 15.58 27.09 13.91
CA LEU A 346 15.22 26.35 15.11
C LEU A 346 15.06 27.32 16.28
N TYR A 347 14.03 27.14 17.10
CA TYR A 347 13.78 27.98 18.26
C TYR A 347 13.17 27.19 19.43
N GLN A 348 13.72 27.37 20.64
CA GLN A 348 13.20 26.70 21.84
C GLN A 348 11.82 27.24 22.29
N GLY A 349 11.48 28.48 21.95
CA GLY A 349 10.24 29.10 22.39
C GLY A 349 8.99 28.61 21.65
N THR A 350 7.85 28.79 22.31
CA THR A 350 6.51 28.33 21.89
C THR A 350 5.57 29.49 21.51
N GLY A 351 6.13 30.63 21.09
CA GLY A 351 5.36 31.77 20.60
C GLY A 351 4.58 31.46 19.32
N SER A 352 3.70 32.39 18.91
CA SER A 352 2.88 32.28 17.68
C SER A 352 3.73 32.07 16.42
N TRP A 353 4.98 32.53 16.42
CA TRP A 353 5.98 32.38 15.36
C TRP A 353 6.47 30.94 15.13
N SER A 354 6.29 30.07 16.12
CA SER A 354 6.61 28.64 16.04
C SER A 354 5.39 27.77 15.71
N LYS A 355 4.19 28.37 15.60
CA LYS A 355 2.96 27.67 15.28
C LYS A 355 2.77 27.57 13.77
N TRP A 356 2.35 26.40 13.31
CA TRP A 356 2.17 26.12 11.89
C TRP A 356 0.84 25.42 11.63
N GLU A 357 0.10 25.96 10.66
CA GLU A 357 -1.24 25.54 10.27
C GLU A 357 -1.22 25.06 8.81
N LEU A 358 -2.29 24.40 8.40
CA LEU A 358 -2.51 24.10 6.98
C LEU A 358 -3.12 25.33 6.33
N PHE A 359 -2.52 25.81 5.23
CA PHE A 359 -3.09 26.97 4.53
C PHE A 359 -4.53 26.73 4.09
N GLY A 360 -5.42 27.69 4.37
CA GLY A 360 -6.84 27.63 4.04
C GLY A 360 -7.66 26.67 4.91
N LYS A 361 -7.10 26.13 5.99
CA LYS A 361 -7.83 25.35 7.01
C LYS A 361 -7.45 25.85 8.40
N GLU A 362 -8.42 26.02 9.29
CA GLU A 362 -8.17 26.30 10.72
C GLU A 362 -7.70 25.04 11.47
N LYS A 363 -6.76 24.29 10.87
CA LYS A 363 -6.25 23.03 11.39
C LYS A 363 -4.73 23.07 11.46
N SER A 364 -4.19 22.65 12.59
CA SER A 364 -2.76 22.50 12.79
C SER A 364 -2.16 21.53 11.76
N ILE A 365 -0.93 21.80 11.29
CA ILE A 365 -0.19 20.86 10.43
C ILE A 365 -0.09 19.45 11.03
N CYS A 366 -0.11 19.37 12.37
CA CYS A 366 0.01 18.14 13.12
C CYS A 366 -1.24 17.27 13.12
N GLU A 367 -2.40 17.81 12.75
CA GLU A 367 -3.62 17.04 12.54
C GLU A 367 -3.56 16.26 11.22
N LYS A 368 -3.04 16.86 10.15
CA LYS A 368 -2.89 16.17 8.84
C LYS A 368 -1.89 15.00 8.89
N ARG A 369 -0.95 15.01 9.84
CA ARG A 369 -0.08 13.86 10.08
C ARG A 369 -0.86 12.65 10.61
N LYS A 370 -1.93 12.85 11.39
CA LYS A 370 -2.79 11.77 11.88
C LYS A 370 -3.63 11.18 10.75
N ASP A 371 -4.12 12.02 9.83
CA ASP A 371 -4.96 11.60 8.70
C ASP A 371 -4.19 10.75 7.65
N ASN A 372 -2.90 11.03 7.42
CA ASN A 372 -2.05 10.29 6.47
C ASN A 372 -1.56 8.90 6.97
N LEU A 373 -1.93 8.48 8.18
CA LEU A 373 -1.55 7.17 8.76
C LEU A 373 -2.70 6.15 8.74
N SER A 374 -3.88 6.54 8.22
CA SER A 374 -5.03 5.63 8.02
C SER A 374 -4.91 4.76 6.76
N THR A 375 -3.91 4.98 5.90
CA THR A 375 -3.72 4.24 4.65
C THR A 375 -2.24 3.91 4.40
N SER A 376 -1.92 2.61 4.41
CA SER A 376 -0.70 1.92 3.91
C SER A 376 0.44 1.55 4.91
N PRO A 377 1.15 0.41 4.68
CA PRO A 377 1.83 -0.39 5.71
C PRO A 377 3.32 -0.10 5.96
N ARG A 378 3.75 -0.60 7.13
CA ARG A 378 5.12 -0.71 7.68
C ARG A 378 6.17 -1.08 6.64
N THR A 379 7.27 -0.34 6.63
CA THR A 379 8.57 -0.81 6.11
C THR A 379 9.64 -0.50 7.16
N GLN A 380 10.24 -1.58 7.68
CA GLN A 380 11.40 -1.56 8.56
C GLN A 380 12.63 -1.10 7.77
N PHE A 381 13.54 -0.34 8.41
CA PHE A 381 14.88 -0.09 7.89
C PHE A 381 15.93 -0.50 8.89
N THR A 382 16.75 -1.44 8.46
CA THR A 382 18.06 -1.78 9.03
C THR A 382 19.08 -0.78 8.47
N VAL A 383 19.88 -0.16 9.34
CA VAL A 383 21.05 0.65 8.96
C VAL A 383 22.28 -0.19 9.23
N GLN A 384 23.06 -0.51 8.19
CA GLN A 384 24.40 -1.09 8.33
C GLN A 384 25.42 0.05 8.44
N THR A 385 26.14 0.08 9.56
CA THR A 385 27.28 0.98 9.76
C THR A 385 28.55 0.28 9.29
N THR A 386 29.27 0.90 8.36
CA THR A 386 30.61 0.46 7.94
C THR A 386 31.66 1.22 8.75
N THR A 387 32.44 0.52 9.58
CA THR A 387 33.70 1.02 10.13
C THR A 387 34.75 -0.07 10.01
N ARG A 388 35.79 0.22 9.21
CA ARG A 388 37.05 -0.55 9.12
C ARG A 388 37.84 -0.37 10.41
N LEU A 389 38.34 -1.48 10.97
CA LEU A 389 39.66 -1.63 11.61
C LEU A 389 40.03 -3.13 11.59
N GLY A 390 41.32 -3.42 11.38
CA GLY A 390 41.88 -4.72 10.97
C GLY A 390 41.97 -5.82 12.04
N PRO A 391 42.72 -6.90 11.75
CA PRO A 391 42.28 -8.27 12.02
C PRO A 391 42.76 -8.81 13.38
N SER A 392 41.90 -9.57 14.05
CA SER A 392 42.32 -10.48 15.11
C SER A 392 41.51 -11.76 15.04
N THR A 393 42.27 -12.86 15.02
CA THR A 393 41.83 -14.25 14.88
C THR A 393 41.22 -14.75 16.18
N ARG A 394 39.94 -15.17 16.13
CA ARG A 394 39.39 -16.27 16.95
C ARG A 394 37.98 -16.65 16.48
N ASN A 395 37.75 -17.97 16.38
CA ASN A 395 36.52 -18.62 15.93
C ASN A 395 35.27 -18.14 16.70
N PRO A 396 34.12 -17.92 16.03
CA PRO A 396 32.85 -17.69 16.71
C PRO A 396 32.10 -19.01 16.93
N THR A 397 31.87 -19.34 18.20
CA THR A 397 30.84 -20.27 18.65
C THR A 397 29.47 -19.63 18.40
N GLU A 398 28.56 -20.37 17.78
CA GLU A 398 27.19 -19.93 17.45
C GLU A 398 26.42 -19.49 18.70
N ILE A 399 26.07 -18.21 18.76
CA ILE A 399 25.06 -17.67 19.69
C ILE A 399 23.74 -17.62 18.93
N THR A 400 22.82 -18.49 19.33
CA THR A 400 21.45 -18.58 18.82
C THR A 400 20.68 -17.32 19.24
N THR A 401 20.23 -16.53 18.28
CA THR A 401 19.36 -15.35 18.48
C THR A 401 17.89 -15.79 18.37
N PRO A 402 16.99 -15.45 19.32
CA PRO A 402 15.58 -15.85 19.23
C PRO A 402 14.81 -15.04 18.19
N THR A 403 14.07 -15.76 17.36
CA THR A 403 13.26 -15.35 16.21
C THR A 403 12.11 -14.40 16.58
N GLN A 404 11.82 -13.46 15.68
CA GLN A 404 10.80 -12.42 15.79
C GLN A 404 9.37 -12.98 15.60
N SER A 405 8.50 -12.85 16.61
CA SER A 405 7.04 -12.91 16.45
C SER A 405 6.35 -12.20 17.61
N GLY A 406 5.45 -11.26 17.31
CA GLY A 406 4.65 -10.50 18.27
C GLY A 406 4.50 -9.03 17.89
N LYS A 407 3.26 -8.58 17.63
CA LYS A 407 2.94 -7.14 17.57
C LYS A 407 3.19 -6.57 18.99
N GLY A 408 4.13 -5.63 19.14
CA GLY A 408 4.37 -4.98 20.42
C GLY A 408 3.17 -4.17 20.93
N PHE A 409 3.21 -3.76 22.19
CA PHE A 409 2.19 -2.99 22.90
C PHE A 409 2.80 -1.80 23.66
N LEU A 410 1.96 -0.83 24.03
CA LEU A 410 2.36 0.31 24.87
C LEU A 410 2.05 0.00 26.34
N ILE A 411 3.03 0.26 27.21
CA ILE A 411 2.89 0.12 28.68
C ILE A 411 2.34 1.44 29.23
N TYR A 412 1.07 1.45 29.65
CA TYR A 412 0.28 2.63 30.00
C TYR A 412 -0.01 2.76 31.50
N SER A 413 0.19 3.98 32.03
CA SER A 413 -0.24 4.37 33.38
C SER A 413 -1.56 5.16 33.30
N ALA A 414 -2.64 4.57 33.79
CA ALA A 414 -3.94 5.22 33.89
C ALA A 414 -3.93 6.42 34.87
N ALA A 415 -3.12 6.37 35.93
CA ALA A 415 -3.01 7.43 36.93
C ALA A 415 -2.42 8.73 36.37
N HIS A 416 -1.59 8.64 35.32
CA HIS A 416 -0.87 9.79 34.77
C HIS A 416 -1.20 10.08 33.31
N ASN A 417 -1.96 9.21 32.64
CA ASN A 417 -2.22 9.25 31.20
C ASN A 417 -0.90 9.33 30.38
N LYS A 418 0.06 8.45 30.73
CA LYS A 418 1.40 8.38 30.11
C LYS A 418 1.78 6.94 29.80
N CYS A 419 2.64 6.77 28.81
CA CYS A 419 3.22 5.49 28.41
C CYS A 419 4.73 5.49 28.58
N ILE A 420 5.30 4.32 28.90
CA ILE A 420 6.75 4.16 29.02
C ILE A 420 7.41 4.35 27.65
N SER A 421 8.39 5.25 27.60
CA SER A 421 9.11 5.69 26.40
C SER A 421 10.61 5.71 26.65
N ILE A 422 11.37 5.33 25.63
CA ILE A 422 12.82 5.56 25.59
C ILE A 422 13.11 6.92 24.96
N ILE A 423 14.06 7.65 25.53
CA ILE A 423 14.64 8.89 24.98
C ILE A 423 16.14 8.68 24.81
N GLY A 424 16.65 9.00 23.62
CA GLY A 424 18.04 8.69 23.28
C GLY A 424 18.25 7.17 23.24
N ASN A 425 19.38 6.71 23.78
CA ASN A 425 19.76 5.30 23.74
C ASN A 425 19.55 4.56 25.08
N ASP A 426 19.25 5.27 26.17
CA ASP A 426 19.36 4.72 27.53
C ASP A 426 18.36 5.28 28.57
N ILE A 427 17.61 6.35 28.26
CA ILE A 427 16.74 6.99 29.27
C ILE A 427 15.31 6.49 29.15
N ILE A 428 14.79 5.87 30.23
CA ILE A 428 13.40 5.42 30.32
C ILE A 428 12.56 6.45 31.08
N THR A 429 11.53 6.97 30.42
CA THR A 429 10.61 8.00 30.93
C THR A 429 9.15 7.62 30.68
N ALA A 430 8.19 8.33 31.28
CA ALA A 430 6.79 8.25 30.85
C ALA A 430 6.38 9.51 30.06
N ARG A 431 5.87 9.32 28.85
CA ARG A 431 5.49 10.38 27.90
C ARG A 431 4.05 10.21 27.44
N THR A 432 3.53 11.19 26.71
CA THR A 432 2.20 11.04 26.10
C THR A 432 2.21 9.82 25.19
N CYS A 433 1.19 8.97 25.34
CA CYS A 433 1.09 7.71 24.62
C CYS A 433 1.01 7.92 23.11
N ASP A 434 1.86 7.21 22.39
CA ASP A 434 1.97 7.29 20.94
C ASP A 434 2.09 5.88 20.33
N GLN A 435 0.98 5.34 19.82
CA GLN A 435 0.91 3.96 19.30
C GLN A 435 1.77 3.71 18.05
N ILE A 436 2.28 4.76 17.40
CA ILE A 436 3.21 4.64 16.26
C ILE A 436 4.68 4.80 16.67
N SER A 437 4.95 5.21 17.91
CA SER A 437 6.30 5.40 18.44
C SER A 437 6.96 4.06 18.77
N ALA A 438 7.94 3.64 17.96
CA ALA A 438 8.71 2.43 18.23
C ALA A 438 9.45 2.47 19.58
N ASN A 439 9.82 3.66 20.06
CA ASN A 439 10.45 3.87 21.36
C ASN A 439 9.49 3.72 22.55
N GLN A 440 8.17 3.67 22.31
CA GLN A 440 7.13 3.34 23.28
C GLN A 440 6.58 1.91 23.13
N MET A 441 7.07 1.18 22.13
CA MET A 441 6.53 -0.12 21.76
C MET A 441 7.35 -1.24 22.40
N TRP A 442 6.70 -2.02 23.28
CA TRP A 442 7.32 -3.08 24.06
C TRP A 442 6.77 -4.44 23.68
N ARG A 443 7.53 -5.51 23.92
CA ARG A 443 7.04 -6.88 23.80
C ARG A 443 7.62 -7.75 24.90
N TRP A 444 6.84 -8.75 25.31
CA TRP A 444 7.37 -9.84 26.12
C TRP A 444 8.24 -10.74 25.25
N THR A 445 9.39 -11.16 25.79
CA THR A 445 10.21 -12.24 25.21
C THR A 445 9.83 -13.57 25.85
N ALA A 446 10.29 -14.68 25.28
CA ALA A 446 10.10 -16.02 25.86
C ALA A 446 10.78 -16.21 27.22
N CYS A 447 11.71 -15.32 27.59
CA CYS A 447 12.44 -15.33 28.85
C CYS A 447 11.90 -14.34 29.87
N ASP A 448 10.62 -13.93 29.74
CA ASP A 448 9.97 -12.97 30.63
C ASP A 448 10.66 -11.61 30.71
N GLN A 449 11.22 -11.17 29.59
CA GLN A 449 11.86 -9.85 29.47
C GLN A 449 10.95 -8.90 28.70
N LEU A 450 11.06 -7.60 29.01
CA LEU A 450 10.38 -6.55 28.25
C LEU A 450 11.37 -5.91 27.27
N GLN A 451 11.27 -6.29 26.00
CA GLN A 451 12.12 -5.72 24.95
C GLN A 451 11.43 -4.53 24.28
N ASN A 452 12.19 -3.46 24.04
CA ASN A 452 11.72 -2.32 23.25
C ASN A 452 11.95 -2.49 21.75
N SER A 453 10.99 -2.05 20.94
CA SER A 453 11.02 -2.22 19.48
C SER A 453 11.95 -1.25 18.74
N PHE A 454 12.30 -0.11 19.34
CA PHE A 454 13.24 0.85 18.75
C PHE A 454 14.68 0.46 18.98
N SER A 455 15.07 0.24 20.24
CA SER A 455 16.46 -0.07 20.60
C SER A 455 16.80 -1.56 20.50
N GLN A 456 15.79 -2.43 20.42
CA GLN A 456 15.95 -3.90 20.53
C GLN A 456 16.64 -4.34 21.84
N THR A 457 16.66 -3.47 22.85
CA THR A 457 17.21 -3.73 24.19
C THR A 457 16.09 -4.05 25.18
N CYS A 458 16.45 -4.75 26.25
CA CYS A 458 15.55 -5.16 27.31
C CYS A 458 15.57 -4.18 28.47
N LEU A 459 14.39 -3.99 29.08
CA LEU A 459 14.23 -3.27 30.34
C LEU A 459 14.99 -4.02 31.43
N SER A 460 15.90 -3.32 32.09
CA SER A 460 16.83 -3.90 33.06
C SER A 460 16.89 -3.07 34.33
N ALA A 461 17.04 -3.75 35.46
CA ALA A 461 17.39 -3.16 36.73
C ALA A 461 18.91 -2.94 36.84
N PRO A 462 19.38 -2.00 37.68
CA PRO A 462 20.79 -1.93 38.05
C PRO A 462 21.29 -3.24 38.69
N GLU A 463 22.60 -3.45 38.73
CA GLU A 463 23.23 -4.67 39.29
C GLU A 463 22.92 -4.90 40.77
N THR A 464 22.64 -3.82 41.50
CA THR A 464 22.26 -3.85 42.91
C THR A 464 20.95 -3.08 43.11
N PRO A 465 19.82 -3.66 42.69
CA PRO A 465 18.56 -2.92 42.60
C PRO A 465 18.01 -2.57 43.98
N VAL A 466 17.89 -1.27 44.25
CA VAL A 466 17.26 -0.75 45.47
C VAL A 466 16.00 0.07 45.15
N ASN A 467 15.21 0.35 46.18
CA ASN A 467 14.04 1.21 46.05
C ASN A 467 14.44 2.59 45.50
N TRP A 468 13.71 3.10 44.52
CA TRP A 468 13.93 4.34 43.75
C TRP A 468 15.00 4.30 42.65
N ASP A 469 15.62 3.16 42.41
CA ASP A 469 16.58 3.04 41.33
C ASP A 469 15.94 3.26 39.96
N ARG A 470 16.69 3.89 39.07
CA ARG A 470 16.26 4.13 37.70
C ARG A 470 16.47 2.86 36.89
N LEU A 471 15.45 2.49 36.12
CA LEU A 471 15.58 1.42 35.16
C LEU A 471 16.54 1.84 34.04
N LYS A 472 17.25 0.86 33.49
CA LYS A 472 18.18 1.00 32.37
C LYS A 472 17.75 0.11 31.20
N LEU A 473 18.42 0.29 30.08
CA LEU A 473 18.32 -0.59 28.93
C LEU A 473 19.64 -1.34 28.74
N SER A 474 19.56 -2.64 28.50
CA SER A 474 20.72 -3.49 28.22
C SER A 474 20.40 -4.47 27.10
N THR A 475 21.44 -5.05 26.51
CA THR A 475 21.29 -6.19 25.60
C THR A 475 20.49 -7.29 26.30
N CYS A 476 19.47 -7.82 25.61
CA CYS A 476 18.62 -8.86 26.15
C CYS A 476 19.42 -10.14 26.40
N ASP A 477 19.48 -10.58 27.66
CA ASP A 477 20.13 -11.83 28.06
C ASP A 477 19.21 -12.61 29.01
N CYS A 478 18.74 -13.78 28.58
CA CYS A 478 17.82 -14.63 29.34
C CYS A 478 18.40 -15.14 30.67
N HIS A 479 19.72 -15.08 30.86
CA HIS A 479 20.39 -15.48 32.10
C HIS A 479 20.57 -14.31 33.07
N ASP A 480 20.31 -13.07 32.64
CA ASP A 480 20.41 -11.90 33.48
C ASP A 480 19.11 -11.68 34.26
N ASN A 481 19.13 -12.10 35.53
CA ASN A 481 17.99 -11.93 36.46
C ASN A 481 17.56 -10.47 36.65
N HIS A 482 18.40 -9.48 36.30
CA HIS A 482 18.03 -8.06 36.35
C HIS A 482 17.09 -7.65 35.19
N GLN A 483 16.86 -8.53 34.21
CA GLN A 483 16.03 -8.29 33.03
C GLN A 483 14.74 -9.11 33.03
N VAL A 484 14.56 -9.99 34.03
CA VAL A 484 13.43 -10.91 34.14
C VAL A 484 12.34 -10.29 35.02
N TRP A 485 11.13 -10.19 34.48
CA TRP A 485 10.01 -9.52 35.15
C TRP A 485 8.89 -10.53 35.45
N ALA A 486 8.60 -10.68 36.74
CA ALA A 486 7.45 -11.43 37.23
C ALA A 486 6.16 -10.62 37.13
N CYS A 487 5.07 -11.32 36.83
CA CYS A 487 3.72 -10.78 36.87
C CYS A 487 3.04 -11.22 38.17
N THR A 488 2.81 -10.27 39.08
CA THR A 488 2.12 -10.51 40.35
C THR A 488 0.90 -9.62 40.44
N ASP A 489 -0.31 -10.20 40.39
CA ASP A 489 -1.66 -9.62 40.48
C ASP A 489 -1.91 -8.37 39.60
N ASP A 490 -1.18 -7.26 39.81
CA ASP A 490 -1.32 -5.97 39.12
C ASP A 490 0.00 -5.31 38.68
N PHE A 491 1.17 -5.94 38.94
CA PHE A 491 2.49 -5.29 38.83
C PHE A 491 3.47 -6.00 37.90
N ILE A 492 4.29 -5.20 37.22
CA ILE A 492 5.53 -5.65 36.58
C ILE A 492 6.61 -5.61 37.67
N ARG A 493 6.96 -6.77 38.22
CA ARG A 493 7.85 -6.91 39.38
C ARG A 493 9.17 -7.52 38.97
N LEU A 494 10.29 -6.99 39.47
CA LEU A 494 11.60 -7.60 39.21
C LEU A 494 11.67 -8.99 39.88
N HIS A 495 12.00 -10.02 39.09
CA HIS A 495 11.96 -11.41 39.53
C HIS A 495 12.77 -11.64 40.81
N GLY A 496 12.20 -12.35 41.79
CA GLY A 496 12.85 -12.63 43.08
C GLY A 496 12.92 -11.44 44.05
N THR A 497 12.29 -10.30 43.74
CA THR A 497 12.30 -9.10 44.61
C THR A 497 10.88 -8.58 44.91
N ILE A 498 10.77 -7.57 45.77
CA ILE A 498 9.53 -6.81 46.02
C ILE A 498 9.42 -5.52 45.18
N LEU A 499 10.37 -5.26 44.29
CA LEU A 499 10.48 -4.00 43.55
C LEU A 499 9.65 -4.04 42.27
N ASN A 500 8.71 -3.09 42.15
CA ASN A 500 7.81 -2.94 41.01
C ASN A 500 8.26 -1.79 40.09
N VAL A 501 7.98 -1.90 38.80
CA VAL A 501 8.12 -0.77 37.87
C VAL A 501 7.12 0.32 38.25
N ASN A 502 7.58 1.56 38.40
CA ASN A 502 6.78 2.67 38.91
C ASN A 502 7.10 3.99 38.21
N TYR A 503 6.07 4.86 38.11
CA TYR A 503 6.21 6.22 37.62
C TYR A 503 5.35 7.19 38.43
N GLY A 504 5.85 8.39 38.71
CA GLY A 504 5.07 9.49 39.30
C GLY A 504 5.28 9.73 40.80
N ASN A 505 6.07 8.89 41.49
CA ASN A 505 6.28 9.02 42.94
C ASN A 505 7.10 10.25 43.39
N ARG A 506 7.80 10.95 42.48
CA ARG A 506 8.62 12.13 42.81
C ARG A 506 8.09 13.39 42.10
N ARG A 507 7.84 14.47 42.85
CA ARG A 507 7.50 15.78 42.26
C ARG A 507 8.61 16.20 41.29
N GLY A 508 8.28 16.28 39.99
CA GLY A 508 9.17 16.75 38.92
C GLY A 508 10.05 15.67 38.24
N GLY A 509 9.92 14.39 38.59
CA GLY A 509 10.66 13.32 37.92
C GLY A 509 9.88 12.73 36.74
N ASP A 510 10.47 12.71 35.54
CA ASP A 510 9.88 12.05 34.35
C ASP A 510 10.36 10.62 34.14
N ARG A 511 11.24 10.11 35.02
CA ARG A 511 11.85 8.77 34.93
C ARG A 511 10.99 7.68 35.54
N VAL A 512 11.05 6.50 34.91
CA VAL A 512 10.51 5.25 35.46
C VAL A 512 11.54 4.63 36.39
N VAL A 513 11.09 4.17 37.56
CA VAL A 513 11.94 3.69 38.65
C VAL A 513 11.46 2.34 39.18
N LEU A 514 12.31 1.67 39.93
CA LEU A 514 11.94 0.57 40.82
C LEU A 514 11.34 1.14 42.11
N PHE A 515 10.24 0.57 42.57
CA PHE A 515 9.56 1.01 43.79
C PHE A 515 8.94 -0.15 44.55
N GLN A 516 9.11 -0.17 45.87
CA GLN A 516 8.58 -1.23 46.74
C GLN A 516 7.06 -1.18 46.95
N GLY A 517 6.41 -0.04 46.68
CA GLY A 517 4.97 0.11 46.91
C GLY A 517 4.09 -0.40 45.78
N THR A 518 2.85 -0.71 46.15
CA THR A 518 1.81 -1.35 45.33
C THR A 518 0.62 -0.42 45.02
N GLY A 519 0.85 0.89 45.07
CA GLY A 519 -0.18 1.88 44.73
C GLY A 519 -0.45 1.96 43.22
N SER A 520 -1.47 2.75 42.84
CA SER A 520 -1.93 2.92 41.45
C SER A 520 -0.86 3.42 40.46
N TRP A 521 0.25 3.96 40.96
CA TRP A 521 1.40 4.44 40.19
C TRP A 521 2.38 3.33 39.76
N SER A 522 2.25 2.14 40.36
CA SER A 522 2.94 0.92 39.95
C SER A 522 2.08 0.03 39.02
N ASN A 523 0.83 0.42 38.76
CA ASN A 523 -0.11 -0.33 37.93
C ASN A 523 0.06 0.04 36.44
N TRP A 524 0.21 -0.98 35.60
CA TRP A 524 0.42 -0.79 34.17
C TRP A 524 -0.56 -1.61 33.33
N LYS A 525 -1.23 -0.93 32.39
CA LYS A 525 -2.17 -1.51 31.43
C LYS A 525 -1.61 -1.47 30.01
N VAL A 526 -2.23 -2.20 29.10
CA VAL A 526 -1.99 -2.04 27.67
C VAL A 526 -2.76 -0.82 27.17
N TYR A 527 -2.09 0.12 26.50
CA TYR A 527 -2.76 1.34 26.03
C TYR A 527 -3.86 1.02 25.00
N GLY A 528 -5.07 1.50 25.26
CA GLY A 528 -6.23 1.33 24.36
C GLY A 528 -6.94 -0.03 24.51
N GLU A 529 -6.49 -0.88 25.42
CA GLU A 529 -7.16 -2.13 25.79
C GLU A 529 -7.47 -2.09 27.29
N ASP A 530 -8.56 -2.73 27.73
CA ASP A 530 -8.77 -2.97 29.17
C ASP A 530 -8.06 -4.25 29.63
N LEU A 531 -6.84 -4.44 29.14
CA LEU A 531 -5.99 -5.57 29.43
C LEU A 531 -4.76 -5.13 30.24
N ARG A 532 -4.33 -5.96 31.18
CA ARG A 532 -3.11 -5.72 31.95
C ARG A 532 -1.88 -6.07 31.11
N VAL A 533 -0.75 -5.39 31.34
CA VAL A 533 0.51 -5.71 30.63
C VAL A 533 0.90 -7.18 30.79
N CYS A 534 0.61 -7.74 31.96
CA CYS A 534 0.86 -9.14 32.30
C CYS A 534 -0.06 -10.14 31.60
N GLU A 535 -1.20 -9.73 31.07
CA GLU A 535 -2.10 -10.63 30.34
C GLU A 535 -1.56 -10.92 28.92
N LYS A 536 -0.87 -9.95 28.30
CA LYS A 536 -0.12 -10.14 27.04
C LYS A 536 1.09 -11.08 27.18
N ARG A 537 1.49 -11.45 28.41
CA ARG A 537 2.54 -12.46 28.64
C ARG A 537 2.05 -13.86 28.33
N LYS A 538 0.75 -14.14 28.52
CA LYS A 538 0.16 -15.48 28.30
C LYS A 538 0.19 -15.90 26.83
N ASP A 539 0.11 -14.94 25.91
CA ASP A 539 0.24 -15.15 24.45
C ASP A 539 1.61 -15.69 24.02
N VAL A 540 2.66 -15.52 24.85
CA VAL A 540 4.00 -16.05 24.59
C VAL A 540 4.16 -17.48 25.12
N ILE A 541 3.53 -17.81 26.25
CA ILE A 541 3.67 -19.10 26.94
C ILE A 541 2.93 -20.23 26.21
N VAL A 542 1.80 -19.95 25.54
CA VAL A 542 1.07 -20.97 24.74
C VAL A 542 1.92 -21.50 23.57
N THR A 543 2.85 -20.70 23.06
CA THR A 543 3.82 -21.09 22.01
C THR A 543 4.97 -21.98 22.50
N THR A 544 5.10 -22.22 23.80
CA THR A 544 6.20 -23.02 24.38
C THR A 544 5.65 -23.97 25.45
N THR A 545 4.99 -25.06 25.03
CA THR A 545 4.76 -26.20 25.92
C THR A 545 6.00 -27.10 25.88
N PRO A 546 6.59 -27.54 27.02
CA PRO A 546 7.81 -28.35 27.02
C PRO A 546 7.50 -29.82 26.71
N MET A 547 8.22 -30.43 25.77
CA MET A 547 8.29 -31.89 25.68
C MET A 547 9.11 -32.44 26.85
N LEU A 548 8.50 -33.35 27.60
CA LEU A 548 9.11 -34.12 28.70
C LEU A 548 10.21 -35.05 28.14
N PRO A 549 11.32 -35.32 28.86
CA PRO A 549 12.43 -36.10 28.32
C PRO A 549 12.20 -37.60 28.49
N THR A 550 12.32 -38.37 27.40
CA THR A 550 12.46 -39.82 27.45
C THR A 550 13.81 -40.28 26.93
N THR A 551 14.47 -41.07 27.77
CA THR A 551 15.79 -41.72 27.69
C THR A 551 15.91 -42.69 26.50
N PRO A 552 17.14 -43.07 26.07
CA PRO A 552 17.42 -43.64 24.74
C PRO A 552 17.72 -45.15 24.75
N GLN A 553 17.33 -45.89 23.69
CA GLN A 553 18.10 -47.02 23.09
C GLN A 553 17.46 -47.61 21.79
N PRO A 554 18.11 -48.49 20.99
CA PRO A 554 18.79 -48.13 19.73
C PRO A 554 18.39 -48.97 18.49
N THR A 555 19.15 -48.79 17.38
CA THR A 555 19.32 -49.67 16.17
C THR A 555 18.12 -49.72 15.19
N THR A 556 18.22 -49.63 13.85
CA THR A 556 19.29 -49.77 12.82
C THR A 556 18.76 -49.35 11.43
N SER A 557 19.54 -48.56 10.66
CA SER A 557 19.82 -48.49 9.17
C SER A 557 18.77 -48.89 8.09
N PRO A 558 18.95 -48.51 6.77
CA PRO A 558 19.49 -47.28 6.14
C PRO A 558 18.71 -46.77 4.87
N SER A 559 19.22 -45.69 4.24
CA SER A 559 18.88 -45.07 2.92
C SER A 559 17.70 -44.08 2.94
N THR A 560 17.69 -42.87 2.36
CA THR A 560 18.35 -42.23 1.20
C THR A 560 18.35 -40.68 1.40
N PRO A 561 19.06 -39.85 0.58
CA PRO A 561 19.35 -38.45 0.92
C PRO A 561 18.15 -37.51 0.74
N ILE A 562 17.88 -36.69 1.76
CA ILE A 562 16.87 -35.65 1.76
C ILE A 562 17.36 -34.46 0.91
N LYS A 563 16.68 -34.22 -0.22
CA LYS A 563 16.74 -32.94 -0.95
C LYS A 563 16.06 -31.87 -0.10
N ILE A 564 16.82 -30.84 0.29
CA ILE A 564 16.28 -29.61 0.88
C ILE A 564 15.50 -28.89 -0.22
N SER A 565 14.18 -28.99 -0.17
CA SER A 565 13.28 -28.14 -0.95
C SER A 565 13.04 -26.85 -0.18
N THR A 566 13.42 -25.74 -0.79
CA THR A 566 13.14 -24.37 -0.36
C THR A 566 11.63 -24.14 -0.31
N ALA A 567 11.01 -24.30 0.86
CA ALA A 567 9.60 -23.98 1.04
C ALA A 567 9.43 -22.46 1.24
N THR A 568 8.75 -21.86 0.27
CA THR A 568 8.16 -20.51 0.31
C THR A 568 7.24 -20.40 1.55
N PRO A 569 7.18 -19.26 2.26
CA PRO A 569 6.30 -19.12 3.41
C PRO A 569 4.84 -19.21 2.96
N THR A 570 4.17 -20.32 3.30
CA THR A 570 2.74 -20.53 3.07
C THR A 570 1.93 -19.69 4.05
N LEU A 571 0.87 -19.04 3.55
CA LEU A 571 -0.13 -18.34 4.36
C LEU A 571 -0.69 -19.27 5.46
N PRO A 572 -1.06 -18.75 6.64
CA PRO A 572 -1.72 -19.56 7.68
C PRO A 572 -2.98 -20.22 7.09
N GLY A 573 -3.15 -21.51 7.35
CA GLY A 573 -4.31 -22.26 6.85
C GLY A 573 -5.59 -21.94 7.60
N PHE A 574 -6.71 -22.44 7.09
CA PHE A 574 -8.04 -22.28 7.67
C PHE A 574 -8.91 -23.53 7.42
N GLN A 575 -9.94 -23.71 8.24
CA GLN A 575 -10.96 -24.75 8.04
C GLN A 575 -12.20 -24.15 7.38
N ILE A 576 -12.66 -24.78 6.30
CA ILE A 576 -13.83 -24.33 5.52
C ILE A 576 -15.10 -24.87 6.17
N TYR A 577 -15.98 -23.98 6.63
CA TYR A 577 -17.13 -24.26 7.48
C TYR A 577 -18.47 -23.92 6.81
N SER A 578 -19.44 -24.81 6.96
CA SER A 578 -20.86 -24.59 6.64
C SER A 578 -21.63 -24.28 7.92
N ALA A 579 -22.10 -23.04 8.07
CA ALA A 579 -22.86 -22.61 9.25
C ALA A 579 -24.25 -23.27 9.34
N ASP A 580 -24.87 -23.56 8.20
CA ASP A 580 -26.21 -24.18 8.15
C ASP A 580 -26.19 -25.65 8.59
N HIS A 581 -25.07 -26.35 8.41
CA HIS A 581 -24.97 -27.77 8.71
C HIS A 581 -24.05 -28.09 9.89
N ASP A 582 -23.34 -27.09 10.42
CA ASP A 582 -22.34 -27.23 11.47
C ASP A 582 -21.26 -28.28 11.14
N LYS A 583 -20.72 -28.18 9.92
CA LYS A 583 -19.71 -29.11 9.37
C LYS A 583 -18.57 -28.37 8.68
N CYS A 584 -17.39 -28.98 8.72
CA CYS A 584 -16.20 -28.53 8.02
C CYS A 584 -15.86 -29.46 6.86
N ILE A 585 -15.27 -28.90 5.81
CA ILE A 585 -14.77 -29.69 4.68
C ILE A 585 -13.50 -30.43 5.11
N SER A 586 -13.52 -31.75 4.99
CA SER A 586 -12.40 -32.64 5.23
C SER A 586 -12.13 -33.51 4.00
N VAL A 587 -10.94 -34.09 3.96
CA VAL A 587 -10.53 -35.03 2.91
C VAL A 587 -10.52 -36.45 3.46
N SER A 588 -11.24 -37.34 2.79
CA SER A 588 -11.22 -38.78 3.08
C SER A 588 -10.73 -39.54 1.85
N ASN A 589 -9.52 -40.11 1.94
CA ASN A 589 -8.77 -40.68 0.80
C ASN A 589 -8.53 -39.67 -0.33
N ILE A 590 -9.43 -39.63 -1.31
CA ILE A 590 -9.42 -38.65 -2.41
C ILE A 590 -10.69 -37.80 -2.43
N ASP A 591 -11.72 -38.22 -1.71
CA ASP A 591 -13.03 -37.58 -1.73
C ASP A 591 -13.05 -36.40 -0.75
N VAL A 592 -13.76 -35.35 -1.16
CA VAL A 592 -13.96 -34.16 -0.34
C VAL A 592 -15.35 -34.23 0.25
N ILE A 593 -15.41 -34.31 1.58
CA ILE A 593 -16.63 -34.58 2.35
C ILE A 593 -16.81 -33.55 3.45
N ALA A 594 -18.02 -33.44 3.99
CA ALA A 594 -18.27 -32.64 5.19
C ALA A 594 -18.25 -33.51 6.44
N MET A 595 -17.47 -33.12 7.45
CA MET A 595 -17.36 -33.79 8.75
C MET A 595 -17.52 -32.81 9.90
N SER A 596 -17.64 -33.29 11.13
CA SER A 596 -17.62 -32.43 12.31
C SER A 596 -16.31 -31.64 12.36
N CYS A 597 -16.39 -30.34 12.65
CA CYS A 597 -15.22 -29.48 12.74
C CYS A 597 -14.33 -29.88 13.92
N ASP A 598 -13.05 -30.10 13.64
CA ASP A 598 -12.05 -30.50 14.63
C ASP A 598 -10.73 -29.79 14.31
N PHE A 599 -10.26 -28.92 15.21
CA PHE A 599 -9.01 -28.17 15.02
C PHE A 599 -7.79 -29.09 14.87
N ASP A 600 -7.83 -30.30 15.43
CA ASP A 600 -6.75 -31.28 15.38
C ASP A 600 -6.80 -32.17 14.11
N ASP A 601 -7.89 -32.13 13.34
CA ASP A 601 -7.99 -32.88 12.07
C ASP A 601 -7.23 -32.16 10.96
N VAL A 602 -6.00 -32.61 10.72
CA VAL A 602 -5.10 -32.11 9.66
C VAL A 602 -5.72 -32.13 8.26
N ASN A 603 -6.71 -33.00 7.99
CA ASN A 603 -7.37 -33.08 6.69
C ASN A 603 -8.40 -31.95 6.48
N GLN A 604 -8.73 -31.18 7.51
CA GLN A 604 -9.64 -30.04 7.44
C GLN A 604 -8.93 -28.71 7.15
N TRP A 605 -7.60 -28.70 7.07
CA TRP A 605 -6.82 -27.48 6.89
C TRP A 605 -6.55 -27.18 5.41
N TRP A 606 -7.02 -26.01 4.98
CA TRP A 606 -6.92 -25.51 3.62
C TRP A 606 -6.14 -24.21 3.57
N THR A 607 -5.57 -23.91 2.41
CA THR A 607 -4.99 -22.60 2.13
C THR A 607 -5.27 -22.25 0.69
N TRP A 608 -5.39 -20.95 0.41
CA TRP A 608 -5.44 -20.47 -0.96
C TRP A 608 -4.04 -20.40 -1.55
N THR A 609 -3.91 -20.79 -2.82
CA THR A 609 -2.70 -20.54 -3.62
C THR A 609 -2.82 -19.20 -4.37
N ASN A 610 -1.69 -18.66 -4.82
CA ASN A 610 -1.64 -17.47 -5.68
C ASN A 610 -2.22 -17.73 -7.09
N GLU A 611 -2.51 -18.99 -7.43
CA GLU A 611 -3.01 -19.44 -8.73
C GLU A 611 -4.53 -19.72 -8.67
N ASN A 612 -5.23 -19.17 -7.67
CA ASN A 612 -6.67 -19.37 -7.45
C ASN A 612 -7.09 -20.81 -7.13
N GLN A 613 -6.20 -21.61 -6.53
CA GLN A 613 -6.54 -22.97 -6.11
C GLN A 613 -6.75 -23.03 -4.59
N LEU A 614 -7.62 -23.93 -4.14
CA LEU A 614 -7.74 -24.30 -2.73
C LEU A 614 -6.90 -25.55 -2.49
N LYS A 615 -5.84 -25.43 -1.70
CA LYS A 615 -4.89 -26.49 -1.42
C LYS A 615 -5.09 -27.04 -0.01
N ASN A 616 -5.25 -28.35 0.11
CA ASN A 616 -5.22 -29.03 1.39
C ASN A 616 -3.77 -29.02 1.92
N GLN A 617 -3.58 -28.54 3.15
CA GLN A 617 -2.24 -28.34 3.71
C GLN A 617 -1.54 -29.65 4.07
N ASN A 618 -2.29 -30.65 4.54
CA ASN A 618 -1.74 -31.95 4.90
C ASN A 618 -1.28 -32.72 3.67
N LEU A 619 -2.16 -32.85 2.67
CA LEU A 619 -1.91 -33.70 1.50
C LEU A 619 -1.17 -32.97 0.37
N ASN A 620 -1.00 -31.66 0.48
CA ASN A 620 -0.41 -30.80 -0.56
C ASN A 620 -1.09 -30.95 -1.94
N LYS A 621 -2.37 -31.29 -1.95
CA LYS A 621 -3.20 -31.50 -3.15
C LYS A 621 -4.28 -30.42 -3.25
N CYS A 622 -4.74 -30.15 -4.45
CA CYS A 622 -5.70 -29.08 -4.72
C CYS A 622 -7.11 -29.65 -4.87
N LEU A 623 -8.09 -28.86 -4.42
CA LEU A 623 -9.51 -29.12 -4.60
C LEU A 623 -9.84 -29.05 -6.09
N ASP A 624 -10.44 -30.12 -6.61
CA ASP A 624 -10.68 -30.31 -8.03
C ASP A 624 -12.07 -30.91 -8.28
N VAL A 625 -12.62 -30.61 -9.45
CA VAL A 625 -13.89 -31.18 -9.92
C VAL A 625 -13.63 -32.57 -10.48
N ASN A 626 -14.36 -33.57 -10.00
CA ASN A 626 -14.24 -34.93 -10.50
C ASN A 626 -14.95 -35.06 -11.87
N GLY A 627 -14.15 -35.17 -12.93
CA GLY A 627 -14.62 -35.30 -14.31
C GLY A 627 -15.04 -33.98 -14.95
N ASN A 628 -16.13 -33.97 -15.71
CA ASN A 628 -16.59 -32.77 -16.41
C ASN A 628 -17.21 -31.75 -15.44
N ILE A 629 -16.90 -30.47 -15.63
CA ILE A 629 -17.50 -29.36 -14.87
C ILE A 629 -18.98 -29.23 -15.26
N LYS A 630 -19.87 -29.69 -14.38
CA LYS A 630 -21.33 -29.67 -14.56
C LYS A 630 -22.02 -29.60 -13.20
N ASP A 631 -23.29 -29.20 -13.21
CA ASP A 631 -24.14 -29.27 -12.01
C ASP A 631 -24.14 -30.69 -11.45
N TRP A 632 -24.05 -30.81 -10.12
CA TRP A 632 -23.90 -32.07 -9.37
C TRP A 632 -22.58 -32.85 -9.55
N ALA A 633 -21.56 -32.26 -10.17
CA ALA A 633 -20.23 -32.87 -10.15
C ALA A 633 -19.65 -32.90 -8.72
N ARG A 634 -19.07 -34.03 -8.31
CA ARG A 634 -18.43 -34.18 -6.99
C ARG A 634 -17.05 -33.51 -6.98
N LEU A 635 -16.64 -33.04 -5.81
CA LEU A 635 -15.28 -32.54 -5.59
C LEU A 635 -14.39 -33.64 -5.02
N HIS A 636 -13.13 -33.60 -5.41
CA HIS A 636 -12.08 -34.49 -4.95
C HIS A 636 -10.77 -33.70 -4.81
N ILE A 637 -9.74 -34.32 -4.25
CA ILE A 637 -8.39 -33.77 -4.26
C ILE A 637 -7.52 -34.43 -5.33
N SER A 638 -6.81 -33.61 -6.10
CA SER A 638 -5.87 -34.08 -7.13
C SER A 638 -4.55 -33.31 -7.07
N VAL A 639 -3.58 -33.67 -7.90
CA VAL A 639 -2.31 -32.93 -7.97
C VAL A 639 -2.60 -31.51 -8.43
N CYS A 640 -2.02 -30.53 -7.74
CA CYS A 640 -2.19 -29.12 -8.07
C CYS A 640 -1.66 -28.83 -9.50
N ASP A 641 -2.56 -28.39 -10.38
CA ASP A 641 -2.29 -28.00 -11.76
C ASP A 641 -3.05 -26.71 -12.07
N HIS A 642 -2.34 -25.60 -12.23
CA HIS A 642 -2.92 -24.28 -12.48
C HIS A 642 -3.56 -24.13 -13.86
N LEU A 643 -3.33 -25.10 -14.76
CA LEU A 643 -4.00 -25.17 -16.05
C LEU A 643 -5.30 -25.99 -15.99
N SER A 644 -5.51 -26.75 -14.91
CA SER A 644 -6.74 -27.53 -14.72
C SER A 644 -7.89 -26.61 -14.33
N LEU A 645 -8.86 -26.45 -15.25
CA LEU A 645 -10.02 -25.58 -15.02
C LEU A 645 -10.87 -26.02 -13.81
N GLY A 646 -10.88 -27.32 -13.49
CA GLY A 646 -11.58 -27.86 -12.33
C GLY A 646 -10.95 -27.47 -10.99
N GLN A 647 -9.73 -26.95 -10.99
CA GLN A 647 -9.01 -26.52 -9.78
C GLN A 647 -8.99 -25.01 -9.58
N LEU A 648 -9.52 -24.25 -10.55
CA LEU A 648 -9.54 -22.81 -10.49
C LEU A 648 -10.84 -22.35 -9.82
N TRP A 649 -10.70 -21.69 -8.66
CA TRP A 649 -11.81 -21.22 -7.84
C TRP A 649 -11.83 -19.68 -7.77
N SER A 650 -13.00 -19.10 -8.02
CA SER A 650 -13.26 -17.67 -7.85
C SER A 650 -14.28 -17.45 -6.74
N CYS A 651 -14.30 -16.21 -6.28
CA CYS A 651 -15.15 -15.75 -5.20
C CYS A 651 -16.06 -14.66 -5.73
N HIS A 652 -17.35 -14.78 -5.41
CA HIS A 652 -18.33 -13.74 -5.62
C HIS A 652 -19.18 -13.63 -4.35
N HIS A 653 -19.00 -12.55 -3.61
CA HIS A 653 -19.46 -12.42 -2.22
C HIS A 653 -18.88 -13.54 -1.34
N ASP A 654 -19.72 -14.41 -0.80
CA ASP A 654 -19.40 -15.57 0.05
C ASP A 654 -19.57 -16.92 -0.69
N LEU A 655 -19.75 -16.89 -2.01
CA LEU A 655 -19.85 -18.07 -2.88
C LEU A 655 -18.49 -18.39 -3.50
N VAL A 656 -18.04 -19.63 -3.28
CA VAL A 656 -16.85 -20.22 -3.92
C VAL A 656 -17.32 -20.97 -5.16
N HIS A 657 -16.93 -20.55 -6.36
CA HIS A 657 -17.37 -21.13 -7.63
C HIS A 657 -16.21 -21.44 -8.57
N VAL A 658 -16.41 -22.38 -9.49
CA VAL A 658 -15.39 -22.71 -10.50
C VAL A 658 -15.29 -21.58 -11.52
N ILE A 659 -14.07 -21.09 -11.78
CA ILE A 659 -13.85 -19.93 -12.65
C ILE A 659 -14.44 -20.18 -14.04
N GLY A 660 -15.22 -19.21 -14.54
CA GLY A 660 -15.84 -19.27 -15.85
C GLY A 660 -17.19 -20.00 -15.87
N THR A 661 -17.72 -20.38 -14.70
CA THR A 661 -19.03 -21.02 -14.54
C THR A 661 -19.83 -20.36 -13.42
N ASP A 662 -21.14 -20.61 -13.40
CA ASP A 662 -22.04 -20.22 -12.30
C ASP A 662 -22.24 -21.36 -11.27
N LEU A 663 -21.33 -22.36 -11.27
CA LEU A 663 -21.41 -23.54 -10.42
C LEU A 663 -20.62 -23.34 -9.13
N ASN A 664 -21.34 -23.33 -8.01
CA ASN A 664 -20.83 -23.05 -6.67
C ASN A 664 -20.52 -24.35 -5.92
N MET A 665 -19.50 -24.32 -5.07
CA MET A 665 -19.26 -25.35 -4.07
C MET A 665 -20.45 -25.39 -3.11
N ASN A 666 -21.03 -26.57 -2.91
CA ASN A 666 -22.27 -26.75 -2.15
C ASN A 666 -22.26 -28.05 -1.34
N TYR A 667 -22.95 -28.02 -0.19
CA TYR A 667 -23.16 -29.16 0.67
C TYR A 667 -24.54 -29.12 1.32
N GLY A 668 -25.16 -30.29 1.52
CA GLY A 668 -26.45 -30.42 2.24
C GLY A 668 -27.61 -30.89 1.37
N ASN A 669 -27.50 -30.83 0.04
CA ASN A 669 -28.53 -31.31 -0.86
C ASN A 669 -28.62 -32.86 -0.84
N LYS A 670 -29.84 -33.42 -0.72
CA LYS A 670 -30.14 -34.86 -0.76
C LYS A 670 -29.40 -35.74 0.27
N ALA A 671 -28.95 -35.16 1.39
CA ALA A 671 -28.12 -35.86 2.39
C ALA A 671 -26.83 -36.48 1.80
N GLU A 672 -26.31 -35.92 0.72
CA GLU A 672 -25.04 -36.33 0.12
C GLU A 672 -23.87 -35.88 1.01
N PRO A 673 -23.02 -36.79 1.53
CA PRO A 673 -21.86 -36.42 2.35
C PRO A 673 -20.76 -35.71 1.57
N HIS A 674 -20.72 -35.87 0.24
CA HIS A 674 -19.74 -35.25 -0.63
C HIS A 674 -20.07 -33.77 -0.89
N ILE A 675 -19.01 -32.97 -1.04
CA ILE A 675 -19.14 -31.62 -1.55
C ILE A 675 -19.33 -31.69 -3.07
N VAL A 676 -20.31 -30.95 -3.58
CA VAL A 676 -20.68 -30.96 -5.00
C VAL A 676 -20.70 -29.55 -5.60
N LEU A 677 -20.65 -29.48 -6.93
CA LEU A 677 -21.00 -28.28 -7.68
C LEU A 677 -22.51 -28.12 -7.77
N TYR A 678 -22.99 -26.91 -7.55
CA TYR A 678 -24.42 -26.59 -7.62
C TYR A 678 -24.67 -25.20 -8.21
N SER A 679 -25.62 -25.12 -9.12
CA SER A 679 -26.05 -23.87 -9.79
C SER A 679 -26.77 -22.87 -8.87
N GLY A 680 -27.25 -23.31 -7.70
CA GLY A 680 -27.94 -22.43 -6.75
C GLY A 680 -27.00 -21.63 -5.83
N THR A 681 -27.45 -20.44 -5.43
CA THR A 681 -26.72 -19.44 -4.64
C THR A 681 -27.23 -19.29 -3.18
N GLY A 682 -27.99 -20.29 -2.71
CA GLY A 682 -28.57 -20.33 -1.36
C GLY A 682 -27.54 -20.51 -0.25
N GLN A 683 -28.00 -20.60 1.00
CA GLN A 683 -27.12 -20.68 2.19
C GLN A 683 -26.16 -21.88 2.16
N TRP A 684 -26.58 -22.98 1.55
CA TRP A 684 -25.80 -24.22 1.43
C TRP A 684 -24.58 -24.12 0.49
N SER A 685 -24.50 -23.04 -0.29
CA SER A 685 -23.35 -22.73 -1.16
C SER A 685 -22.39 -21.70 -0.55
N ARG A 686 -22.67 -21.24 0.69
CA ARG A 686 -21.92 -20.16 1.37
C ARG A 686 -21.02 -20.75 2.44
N TRP A 687 -19.76 -20.35 2.39
CA TRP A 687 -18.71 -20.97 3.20
C TRP A 687 -17.99 -19.94 4.06
N LYS A 688 -17.79 -20.29 5.33
CA LYS A 688 -17.11 -19.47 6.34
C LYS A 688 -15.81 -20.11 6.81
N ILE A 689 -15.01 -19.36 7.54
CA ILE A 689 -13.86 -19.88 8.26
C ILE A 689 -14.33 -20.29 9.65
N PHE A 690 -14.09 -21.54 10.03
CA PHE A 690 -14.50 -22.09 11.32
C PHE A 690 -14.00 -21.22 12.50
N GLY A 691 -14.86 -20.99 13.49
CA GLY A 691 -14.55 -20.14 14.65
C GLY A 691 -14.56 -18.63 14.37
N THR A 692 -14.97 -18.17 13.19
CA THR A 692 -15.01 -16.74 12.82
C THR A 692 -16.30 -16.34 12.09
N SER A 693 -16.54 -15.04 11.96
CA SER A 693 -17.59 -14.49 11.08
C SER A 693 -17.13 -14.29 9.62
N VAL A 694 -15.88 -14.59 9.31
CA VAL A 694 -15.21 -14.32 8.02
C VAL A 694 -15.61 -15.38 7.00
N ASN A 695 -15.94 -14.98 5.77
CA ASN A 695 -16.20 -15.93 4.69
C ASN A 695 -14.89 -16.46 4.07
N VAL A 696 -14.91 -17.64 3.45
CA VAL A 696 -13.72 -18.25 2.83
C VAL A 696 -13.11 -17.36 1.73
N CYS A 697 -13.95 -16.53 1.10
CA CYS A 697 -13.56 -15.62 0.03
C CYS A 697 -12.77 -14.40 0.52
N GLU A 698 -12.99 -13.93 1.74
CA GLU A 698 -12.20 -12.88 2.39
C GLU A 698 -10.78 -13.36 2.76
N ALA A 699 -10.59 -14.66 2.95
CA ALA A 699 -9.26 -15.26 3.13
C ALA A 699 -8.52 -15.55 1.82
N LYS A 700 -9.14 -15.33 0.66
CA LYS A 700 -8.46 -15.48 -0.62
C LYS A 700 -7.41 -14.37 -0.76
N PRO A 701 -6.11 -14.71 -0.89
CA PRO A 701 -5.08 -13.73 -1.14
C PRO A 701 -5.47 -13.00 -2.42
N MET A 702 -5.54 -11.68 -2.33
CA MET A 702 -5.56 -10.87 -3.53
C MET A 702 -4.27 -11.24 -4.27
N ILE A 703 -4.40 -11.85 -5.45
CA ILE A 703 -3.28 -11.96 -6.37
C ILE A 703 -2.68 -10.56 -6.42
N GLY A 704 -1.39 -10.46 -6.08
CA GLY A 704 -0.66 -9.22 -6.12
C GLY A 704 -0.76 -8.63 -7.52
N PHE A 705 -1.74 -7.76 -7.71
CA PHE A 705 -1.60 -6.67 -8.62
C PHE A 705 -0.51 -5.78 -8.01
N ASP A 706 0.63 -5.71 -8.68
CA ASP A 706 1.45 -4.49 -8.77
C ASP A 706 0.69 -3.34 -9.46
N HIS A 707 -0.63 -3.27 -9.28
CA HIS A 707 -1.57 -2.30 -9.81
C HIS A 707 -2.68 -2.10 -8.77
N VAL A 708 -2.45 -1.16 -7.86
CA VAL A 708 -3.50 -0.57 -7.06
C VAL A 708 -4.24 0.42 -7.96
N GLU A 709 -5.47 0.09 -8.34
CA GLU A 709 -6.53 1.08 -8.62
C GLU A 709 -7.59 0.96 -7.53
N VAL A 710 -7.66 2.02 -6.73
CA VAL A 710 -8.79 2.48 -5.90
C VAL A 710 -8.57 4.00 -5.91
N PHE A 711 -9.30 4.87 -6.60
CA PHE A 711 -10.63 4.85 -7.24
C PHE A 711 -10.61 5.65 -8.54
#